data_AF-A0A9P5DVA5-F1
#
_entry.id   AF-A0A9P5DVA5-F1
#
_cell.length_a   1.000
_cell.length_b   1.000
_cell.length_c   1.000
_cell.angle_alpha   90.00
_cell.angle_beta   90.00
_cell.angle_gamma   90.00
#
_symmetry.space_group_name_H-M   'P 1'
#
loop_
_entity.id
_entity.type
_entity.pdbx_description
1 polymer ?
#
loop_
_entity_poly.entity_id
_entity_poly.type
_entity_poly.pdbx_seq_one_letter_code
_entity_poly.pdbx_strand_id
1 'polypeptide(L)'
;MAIATRSPPFGVYAPVVTFFHDDESIDYDSITQHVSRLLEAGVKGLVIHGSNGEATHLLSNERSQVIRHVRALVSRSNSNAVIIAGCSANSVLKTIHRVQAACDAGADFALVLPPSYWSAAMNKQVIKAFYLGVASKSPLPVLIYNFPGVTSGIDVDSDLILELANESSNIVGVKLTCGNLGKLQRVSASIDQERFATFAGKADFMLPGLIAGSSGVISALANVVPRVHVEVIRLYASGELEKAKAIQAELSKADWDLLKFGISGVKTACEKWFGYGSGRVRNPLPSVDVRKLSAGNIGALESLVKLEKSLTRAFAARKQHQTNSTLRLIQLYRKQINSSASGQGFNFHLPTSSAITAWTSSLKIATAGDVALQTLIGSAQPERRHLHHPKHKGVLTALCTSCDRCKARKSKCIETRPGSCQRCQANNLTCHFEKERLPSSDSESSTPRHVALPNQVLNRPEENITIDNHPTESILWPRFISRLKEAFFVDSVANTGEQEVVVTQAQNAYPNRLSDSEYARLKSVVDSFPPRPVAEFLVSVCIRHGVDIFFYFDQAQIIDEIAQFYTNSSSPLRTDPSFICLLLGIFALGSSWTPLERPIDSPLPHGDDSDLGRVFFRQAKLLMPDVIERSDLRAIQARFLLGVYLMPLNAAGSSYVYMGLALRKALAFDLHQVPDNETVDDREKEIRCRLWWSIYSLERCTTIKLNRPRSVHPTIIEISLPSPLPSVDRNQKFDNIQLQIAYARLILILDGFSDSTTSSSVPADLNKVEAELRSWKSSLPEEFDLEDTDPRDSRFRAIFHLYLNYYYAWIVIGKPSLITRVRTNLQYHLSQGTQPHAIDQTTENLSASCTKAAKRLLQLFEKLVQSGNYTRFSFTDFQGCSIATIITLIAGILERDSTYDTRVNFGLSCLRQMANGNQAATVGVKFVETLQTVSDTAARNLRQSGTFTDTQEREETTAPSAYKDWAEWFAAQERPLDHGDSVPGAETSSGNVPAEGTPSLWPVSITLGETWDGGIQSAVEASSAERPSILLSNAASRSDLAGNDHLSTLYHDDQNFFMGLTGLDELDFPAFPS
;
A
#
# COMPACT_ATOMS: atom_id res chain seq x y z
N MET A 1 -22.15 0.04 -43.78
CA MET A 1 -23.21 0.54 -42.87
C MET A 1 -22.54 0.97 -41.58
N ALA A 2 -22.91 2.12 -41.01
CA ALA A 2 -22.52 2.43 -39.64
C ALA A 2 -23.34 1.55 -38.68
N ILE A 3 -22.69 0.95 -37.68
CA ILE A 3 -23.40 0.29 -36.58
C ILE A 3 -23.98 1.41 -35.71
N ALA A 4 -25.27 1.34 -35.37
CA ALA A 4 -25.89 2.31 -34.48
C ALA A 4 -25.21 2.26 -33.10
N THR A 5 -24.67 3.39 -32.65
CA THR A 5 -23.93 3.52 -31.38
C THR A 5 -24.89 3.47 -30.18
N ARG A 6 -25.28 2.25 -29.79
CA ARG A 6 -26.03 1.94 -28.57
C ARG A 6 -25.10 1.81 -27.36
N SER A 7 -25.58 2.12 -26.16
CA SER A 7 -24.93 1.65 -24.93
C SER A 7 -25.16 0.14 -24.68
N PRO A 8 -24.34 -0.52 -23.85
CA PRO A 8 -24.63 -1.86 -23.34
C PRO A 8 -25.89 -1.88 -22.45
N PRO A 9 -26.77 -2.88 -22.59
CA PRO A 9 -28.04 -2.93 -21.84
C PRO A 9 -27.85 -3.05 -20.32
N PHE A 10 -28.73 -2.41 -19.56
CA PHE A 10 -28.75 -2.46 -18.08
C PHE A 10 -28.78 -3.90 -17.53
N GLY A 11 -27.86 -4.23 -16.61
CA GLY A 11 -27.92 -5.48 -15.84
C GLY A 11 -26.61 -6.03 -15.29
N VAL A 12 -26.58 -7.33 -15.00
CA VAL A 12 -25.40 -8.06 -14.50
C VAL A 12 -24.51 -8.51 -15.66
N TYR A 13 -23.21 -8.29 -15.52
CA TYR A 13 -22.18 -8.74 -16.46
C TYR A 13 -21.11 -9.56 -15.75
N ALA A 14 -20.76 -10.71 -16.31
CA ALA A 14 -19.69 -11.56 -15.81
C ALA A 14 -18.38 -11.30 -16.60
N PRO A 15 -17.26 -10.92 -15.95
CA PRO A 15 -15.93 -10.90 -16.55
C PRO A 15 -15.39 -12.34 -16.57
N VAL A 16 -15.76 -13.06 -17.63
CA VAL A 16 -15.59 -14.51 -17.78
C VAL A 16 -14.13 -14.92 -17.64
N VAL A 17 -13.90 -15.95 -16.82
CA VAL A 17 -12.59 -16.60 -16.67
C VAL A 17 -12.27 -17.50 -17.87
N THR A 18 -11.01 -17.50 -18.30
CA THR A 18 -10.52 -18.42 -19.35
C THR A 18 -9.97 -19.67 -18.67
N PHE A 19 -10.52 -20.86 -18.94
CA PHE A 19 -10.00 -22.11 -18.37
C PHE A 19 -8.85 -22.68 -19.22
N PHE A 20 -7.95 -23.41 -18.56
CA PHE A 20 -6.78 -24.03 -19.19
C PHE A 20 -6.62 -25.49 -18.74
N HIS A 21 -6.11 -26.31 -19.65
CA HIS A 21 -5.59 -27.65 -19.36
C HIS A 21 -4.17 -27.58 -18.76
N ASP A 22 -3.63 -28.73 -18.37
CA ASP A 22 -2.33 -28.87 -17.71
C ASP A 22 -1.14 -28.44 -18.58
N ASP A 23 -1.30 -28.42 -19.91
CA ASP A 23 -0.32 -27.95 -20.91
C ASP A 23 -0.48 -26.45 -21.26
N GLU A 24 -1.22 -25.71 -20.43
CA GLU A 24 -1.68 -24.33 -20.64
C GLU A 24 -2.61 -24.10 -21.85
N SER A 25 -2.98 -25.12 -22.63
CA SER A 25 -3.92 -24.97 -23.73
C SER A 25 -5.34 -24.64 -23.23
N ILE A 26 -6.17 -24.03 -24.07
CA ILE A 26 -7.48 -23.51 -23.65
C ILE A 26 -8.50 -24.63 -23.51
N ASP A 27 -9.10 -24.72 -22.32
CA ASP A 27 -10.20 -25.64 -22.01
C ASP A 27 -11.54 -25.05 -22.49
N TYR A 28 -11.90 -25.38 -23.73
CA TYR A 28 -13.15 -24.94 -24.37
C TYR A 28 -14.40 -25.61 -23.77
N ASP A 29 -14.28 -26.76 -23.12
CA ASP A 29 -15.43 -27.48 -22.55
C ASP A 29 -15.83 -26.89 -21.19
N SER A 30 -14.87 -26.55 -20.34
CA SER A 30 -15.13 -25.81 -19.10
C SER A 30 -15.59 -24.38 -19.38
N ILE A 31 -15.08 -23.71 -20.44
CA ILE A 31 -15.65 -22.46 -20.93
C ILE A 31 -17.11 -22.67 -21.38
N THR A 32 -17.42 -23.77 -22.07
CA THR A 32 -18.80 -24.09 -22.50
C THR A 32 -19.76 -24.23 -21.33
N GLN A 33 -19.38 -25.01 -20.30
CA GLN A 33 -20.19 -25.21 -19.11
C GLN A 33 -20.37 -23.90 -18.32
N HIS A 34 -19.29 -23.16 -18.10
CA HIS A 34 -19.30 -21.89 -17.38
C HIS A 34 -20.19 -20.84 -18.06
N VAL A 35 -20.01 -20.63 -19.37
CA VAL A 35 -20.79 -19.66 -20.15
C VAL A 35 -22.27 -20.05 -20.21
N SER A 36 -22.58 -21.34 -20.34
CA SER A 36 -23.98 -21.82 -20.32
C SER A 36 -24.65 -21.51 -18.98
N ARG A 37 -24.00 -21.79 -17.85
CA ARG A 37 -24.52 -21.47 -16.51
C ARG A 37 -24.74 -19.97 -16.29
N LEU A 38 -23.86 -19.12 -16.82
CA LEU A 38 -24.03 -17.65 -16.78
C LEU A 38 -25.26 -17.20 -17.59
N LEU A 39 -25.43 -17.72 -18.80
CA LEU A 39 -26.55 -17.39 -19.68
C LEU A 39 -27.89 -17.90 -19.10
N GLU A 40 -27.91 -19.07 -18.46
CA GLU A 40 -29.06 -19.58 -17.71
C GLU A 40 -29.43 -18.72 -16.50
N ALA A 41 -28.45 -18.14 -15.81
CA ALA A 41 -28.67 -17.21 -14.71
C ALA A 41 -29.21 -15.84 -15.17
N GLY A 42 -29.24 -15.56 -16.48
CA GLY A 42 -29.86 -14.36 -17.05
C GLY A 42 -28.97 -13.12 -17.07
N VAL A 43 -27.63 -13.29 -17.06
CA VAL A 43 -26.69 -12.16 -17.23
C VAL A 43 -26.96 -11.43 -18.56
N LYS A 44 -26.74 -10.11 -18.58
CA LYS A 44 -26.99 -9.25 -19.74
C LYS A 44 -25.77 -9.08 -20.65
N GLY A 45 -24.58 -9.46 -20.17
CA GLY A 45 -23.44 -9.65 -21.04
C GLY A 45 -22.29 -10.42 -20.42
N LEU A 46 -21.37 -10.80 -21.30
CA LEU A 46 -20.17 -11.57 -21.02
C LEU A 46 -18.97 -10.70 -21.40
N VAL A 47 -18.14 -10.35 -20.40
CA VAL A 47 -16.95 -9.52 -20.60
C VAL A 47 -15.73 -10.43 -20.78
N ILE A 48 -15.46 -10.77 -22.03
CA ILE A 48 -14.38 -11.68 -22.44
C ILE A 48 -13.07 -10.90 -22.51
N HIS A 49 -11.95 -11.52 -22.10
CA HIS A 49 -10.62 -10.88 -22.05
C HIS A 49 -10.56 -9.61 -21.19
N GLY A 50 -11.30 -9.58 -20.08
CA GLY A 50 -10.97 -8.72 -18.94
C GLY A 50 -9.78 -9.27 -18.14
N SER A 51 -9.46 -8.68 -16.98
CA SER A 51 -8.38 -9.16 -16.09
C SER A 51 -8.57 -10.63 -15.69
N ASN A 52 -9.79 -11.01 -15.29
CA ASN A 52 -10.13 -12.40 -14.95
C ASN A 52 -10.04 -13.38 -16.14
N GLY A 53 -10.11 -12.87 -17.38
CA GLY A 53 -9.90 -13.66 -18.59
C GLY A 53 -8.43 -13.80 -18.99
N GLU A 54 -7.49 -13.34 -18.14
CA GLU A 54 -6.03 -13.38 -18.35
C GLU A 54 -5.59 -12.79 -19.71
N ALA A 55 -6.21 -11.67 -20.06
CA ALA A 55 -6.06 -10.98 -21.34
C ALA A 55 -4.60 -10.69 -21.78
N THR A 56 -3.68 -10.59 -20.83
CA THR A 56 -2.24 -10.39 -21.02
C THR A 56 -1.50 -11.65 -21.46
N HIS A 57 -1.96 -12.84 -21.06
CA HIS A 57 -1.28 -14.12 -21.29
C HIS A 57 -1.84 -14.90 -22.49
N LEU A 58 -2.93 -14.41 -23.10
CA LEU A 58 -3.54 -15.01 -24.29
C LEU A 58 -2.95 -14.51 -25.61
N LEU A 59 -2.64 -15.45 -26.51
CA LEU A 59 -2.14 -15.22 -27.86
C LEU A 59 -3.22 -14.59 -28.77
N SER A 60 -2.81 -13.94 -29.87
CA SER A 60 -3.75 -13.19 -30.72
C SER A 60 -4.79 -14.07 -31.45
N ASN A 61 -4.41 -15.31 -31.79
CA ASN A 61 -5.29 -16.33 -32.35
C ASN A 61 -6.29 -16.85 -31.30
N GLU A 62 -5.79 -17.24 -30.12
CA GLU A 62 -6.58 -17.74 -28.99
C GLU A 62 -7.70 -16.76 -28.61
N ARG A 63 -7.35 -15.48 -28.46
CA ARG A 63 -8.30 -14.41 -28.12
C ARG A 63 -9.46 -14.35 -29.10
N SER A 64 -9.17 -14.55 -30.39
CA SER A 64 -10.16 -14.56 -31.47
C SER A 64 -10.99 -15.85 -31.50
N GLN A 65 -10.39 -17.00 -31.13
CA GLN A 65 -11.08 -18.28 -31.02
C GLN A 65 -12.08 -18.29 -29.85
N VAL A 66 -11.67 -17.82 -28.66
CA VAL A 66 -12.55 -17.74 -27.47
C VAL A 66 -13.76 -16.84 -27.72
N ILE A 67 -13.59 -15.67 -28.36
CA ILE A 67 -14.74 -14.78 -28.68
C ILE A 67 -15.72 -15.48 -29.62
N ARG A 68 -15.24 -16.16 -30.68
CA ARG A 68 -16.11 -16.92 -31.60
C ARG A 68 -16.84 -18.06 -30.91
N HIS A 69 -16.16 -18.78 -30.02
CA HIS A 69 -16.75 -19.86 -29.23
C HIS A 69 -17.88 -19.34 -28.34
N VAL A 70 -17.63 -18.28 -27.57
CA VAL A 70 -18.65 -17.63 -26.74
C VAL A 70 -19.81 -17.10 -27.58
N ARG A 71 -19.55 -16.50 -28.76
CA ARG A 71 -20.61 -16.06 -29.68
C ARG A 71 -21.47 -17.23 -30.14
N ALA A 72 -20.88 -18.37 -30.50
CA ALA A 72 -21.64 -19.56 -30.87
C ALA A 72 -22.54 -20.07 -29.72
N LEU A 73 -22.07 -20.03 -28.47
CA LEU A 73 -22.86 -20.41 -27.30
C LEU A 73 -24.01 -19.44 -27.02
N VAL A 74 -23.76 -18.12 -27.06
CA VAL A 74 -24.80 -17.09 -26.94
C VAL A 74 -25.89 -17.30 -27.99
N SER A 75 -25.50 -17.46 -29.26
CA SER A 75 -26.43 -17.72 -30.36
C SER A 75 -27.23 -19.01 -30.18
N ARG A 76 -26.59 -20.12 -29.79
CA ARG A 76 -27.27 -21.41 -29.54
C ARG A 76 -28.23 -21.38 -28.35
N SER A 77 -27.98 -20.51 -27.37
CA SER A 77 -28.81 -20.38 -26.16
C SER A 77 -30.09 -19.54 -26.35
N ASN A 78 -30.27 -18.91 -27.52
CA ASN A 78 -31.28 -17.87 -27.78
C ASN A 78 -31.25 -16.73 -26.73
N SER A 79 -30.06 -16.40 -26.23
CA SER A 79 -29.86 -15.34 -25.23
C SER A 79 -29.53 -14.00 -25.89
N ASN A 80 -30.15 -12.93 -25.39
CA ASN A 80 -29.88 -11.55 -25.79
C ASN A 80 -28.67 -10.93 -25.06
N ALA A 81 -27.79 -11.77 -24.48
CA ALA A 81 -26.58 -11.31 -23.79
C ALA A 81 -25.54 -10.77 -24.78
N VAL A 82 -24.98 -9.59 -24.50
CA VAL A 82 -23.95 -8.96 -25.33
C VAL A 82 -22.54 -9.43 -24.98
N ILE A 83 -21.63 -9.43 -25.94
CA ILE A 83 -20.20 -9.78 -25.73
C ILE A 83 -19.37 -8.51 -25.73
N ILE A 84 -18.75 -8.20 -24.59
CA ILE A 84 -17.78 -7.10 -24.46
C ILE A 84 -16.39 -7.71 -24.48
N ALA A 85 -15.57 -7.38 -25.47
CA ALA A 85 -14.19 -7.89 -25.59
C ALA A 85 -13.18 -6.88 -25.07
N GLY A 86 -12.38 -7.25 -24.07
CA GLY A 86 -11.23 -6.45 -23.65
C GLY A 86 -10.20 -6.34 -24.78
N CYS A 87 -9.89 -5.12 -25.23
CA CYS A 87 -9.04 -4.84 -26.40
C CYS A 87 -7.78 -4.02 -26.09
N SER A 88 -7.58 -3.63 -24.82
CA SER A 88 -6.48 -2.80 -24.31
C SER A 88 -5.10 -3.13 -24.90
N ALA A 89 -4.34 -2.10 -25.27
CA ALA A 89 -2.90 -2.17 -25.52
C ALA A 89 -2.25 -0.79 -25.32
N ASN A 90 -0.93 -0.76 -25.07
CA ASN A 90 -0.16 0.46 -24.82
C ASN A 90 0.07 1.37 -26.06
N SER A 91 -0.67 1.18 -27.16
CA SER A 91 -0.64 2.11 -28.30
C SER A 91 -1.93 2.06 -29.12
N VAL A 92 -2.34 3.20 -29.67
CA VAL A 92 -3.58 3.37 -30.45
C VAL A 92 -3.70 2.34 -31.57
N LEU A 93 -2.65 2.16 -32.37
CA LEU A 93 -2.62 1.21 -33.49
C LEU A 93 -2.83 -0.25 -33.03
N LYS A 94 -2.17 -0.66 -31.93
CA LYS A 94 -2.28 -2.03 -31.40
C LYS A 94 -3.64 -2.28 -30.75
N THR A 95 -4.26 -1.25 -30.16
CA THR A 95 -5.63 -1.32 -29.65
C THR A 95 -6.63 -1.43 -30.79
N ILE A 96 -6.56 -0.60 -31.84
CA ILE A 96 -7.45 -0.68 -33.02
C ILE A 96 -7.37 -2.08 -33.66
N HIS A 97 -6.18 -2.63 -33.86
CA HIS A 97 -6.01 -4.00 -34.38
C HIS A 97 -6.66 -5.06 -33.48
N ARG A 98 -6.61 -4.88 -32.15
CA ARG A 98 -7.31 -5.77 -31.20
C ARG A 98 -8.83 -5.62 -31.28
N VAL A 99 -9.35 -4.42 -31.48
CA VAL A 99 -10.81 -4.20 -31.67
C VAL A 99 -11.30 -4.78 -32.99
N GLN A 100 -10.57 -4.61 -34.10
CA GLN A 100 -10.93 -5.23 -35.38
C GLN A 100 -11.00 -6.76 -35.26
N ALA A 101 -9.96 -7.39 -34.70
CA ALA A 101 -9.97 -8.85 -34.47
C ALA A 101 -11.11 -9.32 -33.54
N ALA A 102 -11.54 -8.49 -32.57
CA ALA A 102 -12.69 -8.77 -31.73
C ALA A 102 -14.03 -8.62 -32.49
N CYS A 103 -14.14 -7.62 -33.36
CA CYS A 103 -15.28 -7.42 -34.27
C CYS A 103 -15.43 -8.61 -35.23
N ASP A 104 -14.34 -9.01 -35.87
CA ASP A 104 -14.28 -10.15 -36.81
C ASP A 104 -14.50 -11.51 -36.12
N ALA A 105 -14.34 -11.56 -34.80
CA ALA A 105 -14.69 -12.69 -33.95
C ALA A 105 -16.13 -12.65 -33.42
N GLY A 106 -16.84 -11.54 -33.60
CA GLY A 106 -18.25 -11.37 -33.23
C GLY A 106 -18.50 -10.76 -31.84
N ALA A 107 -17.62 -9.93 -31.30
CA ALA A 107 -17.93 -9.11 -30.13
C ALA A 107 -18.91 -7.95 -30.47
N ASP A 108 -19.73 -7.52 -29.51
CA ASP A 108 -20.63 -6.36 -29.63
C ASP A 108 -19.91 -5.04 -29.27
N PHE A 109 -18.98 -5.10 -28.32
CA PHE A 109 -18.34 -3.92 -27.71
C PHE A 109 -16.85 -4.17 -27.45
N ALA A 110 -16.06 -3.09 -27.41
CA ALA A 110 -14.67 -3.11 -26.95
C ALA A 110 -14.53 -2.53 -25.53
N LEU A 111 -13.72 -3.14 -24.68
CA LEU A 111 -13.36 -2.59 -23.35
C LEU A 111 -11.85 -2.28 -23.31
N VAL A 112 -11.48 -1.03 -23.01
CA VAL A 112 -10.12 -0.53 -23.21
C VAL A 112 -9.61 0.16 -21.94
N LEU A 113 -8.52 -0.36 -21.36
CA LEU A 113 -7.73 0.31 -20.30
C LEU A 113 -6.92 1.47 -20.89
N PRO A 114 -6.56 2.50 -20.09
CA PRO A 114 -5.56 3.48 -20.51
C PRO A 114 -4.20 2.80 -20.74
N PRO A 115 -3.35 3.35 -21.63
CA PRO A 115 -1.95 2.94 -21.74
C PRO A 115 -1.21 3.24 -20.43
N SER A 116 -0.37 2.32 -19.95
CA SER A 116 0.22 2.39 -18.60
C SER A 116 1.70 2.01 -18.48
N TYR A 117 2.31 1.47 -19.54
CA TYR A 117 3.71 1.04 -19.51
C TYR A 117 4.70 2.22 -19.34
N TRP A 118 4.39 3.37 -19.93
CA TRP A 118 5.15 4.61 -19.79
C TRP A 118 4.42 5.61 -18.89
N SER A 119 3.98 5.18 -17.71
CA SER A 119 3.01 5.90 -16.87
C SER A 119 3.35 7.36 -16.59
N ALA A 120 4.62 7.69 -16.35
CA ALA A 120 5.10 9.07 -16.13
C ALA A 120 4.78 10.04 -17.29
N ALA A 121 4.61 9.54 -18.52
CA ALA A 121 4.22 10.33 -19.69
C ALA A 121 2.70 10.35 -19.96
N MET A 122 1.90 9.57 -19.23
CA MET A 122 0.47 9.38 -19.49
C MET A 122 -0.38 10.41 -18.73
N ASN A 123 -0.18 11.70 -19.07
CA ASN A 123 -1.01 12.79 -18.52
C ASN A 123 -2.44 12.80 -19.11
N LYS A 124 -3.31 13.66 -18.57
CA LYS A 124 -4.74 13.77 -18.95
C LYS A 124 -4.91 13.92 -20.48
N GLN A 125 -4.11 14.78 -21.09
CA GLN A 125 -4.15 15.09 -22.52
C GLN A 125 -3.70 13.90 -23.39
N VAL A 126 -2.64 13.18 -22.99
CA VAL A 126 -2.15 11.98 -23.69
C VAL A 126 -3.16 10.84 -23.61
N ILE A 127 -3.78 10.61 -22.44
CA ILE A 127 -4.85 9.61 -22.26
C ILE A 127 -6.08 9.99 -23.10
N LYS A 128 -6.47 11.27 -23.13
CA LYS A 128 -7.57 11.78 -23.97
C LYS A 128 -7.31 11.51 -25.46
N ALA A 129 -6.14 11.90 -25.95
CA ALA A 129 -5.72 11.68 -27.33
C ALA A 129 -5.67 10.18 -27.71
N PHE A 130 -5.26 9.30 -26.79
CA PHE A 130 -5.32 7.85 -26.98
C PHE A 130 -6.75 7.35 -27.18
N TYR A 131 -7.70 7.70 -26.29
CA TYR A 131 -9.07 7.20 -26.39
C TYR A 131 -9.80 7.73 -27.63
N LEU A 132 -9.65 9.01 -27.97
CA LEU A 132 -10.21 9.58 -29.20
C LEU A 132 -9.56 8.96 -30.46
N GLY A 133 -8.25 8.74 -30.44
CA GLY A 133 -7.51 8.09 -31.53
C GLY A 133 -7.90 6.63 -31.76
N VAL A 134 -8.35 5.91 -30.71
CA VAL A 134 -8.94 4.58 -30.81
C VAL A 134 -10.40 4.65 -31.29
N ALA A 135 -11.24 5.44 -30.62
CA ALA A 135 -12.68 5.48 -30.86
C ALA A 135 -13.05 5.96 -32.27
N SER A 136 -12.32 6.94 -32.82
CA SER A 136 -12.48 7.44 -34.20
C SER A 136 -12.19 6.40 -35.30
N LYS A 137 -11.55 5.27 -34.96
CA LYS A 137 -11.17 4.18 -35.88
C LYS A 137 -11.67 2.80 -35.41
N SER A 138 -12.53 2.78 -34.39
CA SER A 138 -13.01 1.56 -33.77
C SER A 138 -14.27 1.04 -34.47
N PRO A 139 -14.29 -0.19 -35.02
CA PRO A 139 -15.49 -0.79 -35.62
C PRO A 139 -16.54 -1.20 -34.58
N LEU A 140 -16.15 -1.27 -33.29
CA LEU A 140 -17.06 -1.52 -32.17
C LEU A 140 -17.21 -0.27 -31.30
N PRO A 141 -18.36 -0.05 -30.65
CA PRO A 141 -18.48 0.93 -29.58
C PRO A 141 -17.57 0.60 -28.40
N VAL A 142 -16.93 1.62 -27.84
CA VAL A 142 -15.84 1.51 -26.87
C VAL A 142 -16.32 1.85 -25.45
N LEU A 143 -15.95 1.01 -24.49
CA LEU A 143 -16.03 1.30 -23.06
C LEU A 143 -14.64 1.65 -22.51
N ILE A 144 -14.57 2.70 -21.72
CA ILE A 144 -13.41 3.02 -20.89
C ILE A 144 -13.32 1.97 -19.77
N TYR A 145 -12.16 1.37 -19.55
CA TYR A 145 -11.89 0.54 -18.37
C TYR A 145 -11.01 1.34 -17.41
N ASN A 146 -11.58 1.80 -16.30
CA ASN A 146 -10.82 2.47 -15.25
C ASN A 146 -10.47 1.49 -14.11
N PHE A 147 -9.21 1.08 -14.04
CA PHE A 147 -8.71 0.15 -13.03
C PHE A 147 -7.23 0.43 -12.66
N PRO A 148 -6.97 1.45 -11.81
CA PRO A 148 -5.62 1.93 -11.48
C PRO A 148 -4.63 0.84 -11.03
N GLY A 149 -5.12 -0.16 -10.28
CA GLY A 149 -4.32 -1.28 -9.76
C GLY A 149 -3.75 -2.23 -10.83
N VAL A 150 -4.16 -2.13 -12.09
CA VAL A 150 -3.51 -2.83 -13.23
C VAL A 150 -3.00 -1.86 -14.30
N THR A 151 -3.03 -0.55 -14.03
CA THR A 151 -2.59 0.52 -14.94
C THR A 151 -1.61 1.48 -14.28
N SER A 152 -0.69 0.96 -13.45
CA SER A 152 0.42 1.72 -12.86
C SER A 152 -0.04 2.95 -12.04
N GLY A 153 -1.20 2.85 -11.38
CA GLY A 153 -1.81 3.96 -10.62
C GLY A 153 -2.63 4.95 -11.44
N ILE A 154 -2.66 4.83 -12.78
CA ILE A 154 -3.42 5.74 -13.65
C ILE A 154 -4.92 5.57 -13.42
N ASP A 155 -5.55 6.63 -12.91
CA ASP A 155 -6.99 6.75 -12.69
C ASP A 155 -7.59 7.76 -13.67
N VAL A 156 -8.51 7.30 -14.53
CA VAL A 156 -9.25 8.17 -15.44
C VAL A 156 -10.31 8.91 -14.62
N ASP A 157 -10.08 10.19 -14.32
CA ASP A 157 -10.96 11.03 -13.48
C ASP A 157 -12.38 11.19 -14.05
N SER A 158 -13.32 11.70 -13.24
CA SER A 158 -14.70 11.90 -13.68
C SER A 158 -14.76 12.79 -14.92
N ASP A 159 -13.93 13.82 -14.96
CA ASP A 159 -14.09 14.94 -15.86
C ASP A 159 -13.54 14.55 -17.23
N LEU A 160 -12.43 13.81 -17.27
CA LEU A 160 -11.91 13.14 -18.47
C LEU A 160 -12.91 12.13 -19.05
N ILE A 161 -13.66 11.40 -18.21
CA ILE A 161 -14.71 10.48 -18.69
C ILE A 161 -15.84 11.26 -19.38
N LEU A 162 -16.25 12.40 -18.80
CA LEU A 162 -17.28 13.26 -19.39
C LEU A 162 -16.80 13.95 -20.68
N GLU A 163 -15.58 14.48 -20.70
CA GLU A 163 -14.92 15.03 -21.90
C GLU A 163 -14.93 14.00 -23.05
N LEU A 164 -14.49 12.76 -22.78
CA LEU A 164 -14.41 11.69 -23.77
C LEU A 164 -15.79 11.23 -24.27
N ALA A 165 -16.80 11.18 -23.40
CA ALA A 165 -18.15 10.80 -23.78
C ALA A 165 -18.85 11.88 -24.63
N ASN A 166 -18.56 13.15 -24.37
CA ASN A 166 -19.09 14.28 -25.14
C ASN A 166 -18.40 14.43 -26.50
N GLU A 167 -17.07 14.26 -26.57
CA GLU A 167 -16.30 14.42 -27.81
C GLU A 167 -16.38 13.21 -28.77
N SER A 168 -16.84 12.03 -28.31
CA SER A 168 -16.93 10.84 -29.15
C SER A 168 -18.17 9.99 -28.87
N SER A 169 -19.14 10.05 -29.79
CA SER A 169 -20.33 9.18 -29.84
C SER A 169 -20.01 7.68 -29.80
N ASN A 170 -18.84 7.27 -30.29
CA ASN A 170 -18.40 5.88 -30.29
C ASN A 170 -17.79 5.41 -28.95
N ILE A 171 -17.66 6.28 -27.95
CA ILE A 171 -17.37 5.89 -26.56
C ILE A 171 -18.73 5.84 -25.82
N VAL A 172 -19.14 4.66 -25.37
CA VAL A 172 -20.53 4.36 -24.94
C VAL A 172 -20.66 3.82 -23.52
N GLY A 173 -19.60 3.93 -22.71
CA GLY A 173 -19.68 3.58 -21.29
C GLY A 173 -18.33 3.55 -20.57
N VAL A 174 -18.38 3.25 -19.28
CA VAL A 174 -17.20 3.06 -18.42
C VAL A 174 -17.40 1.91 -17.42
N LYS A 175 -16.34 1.12 -17.20
CA LYS A 175 -16.23 0.21 -16.05
C LYS A 175 -15.36 0.84 -14.96
N LEU A 176 -15.94 1.09 -13.79
CA LEU A 176 -15.26 1.72 -12.64
C LEU A 176 -14.86 0.66 -11.60
N THR A 177 -13.64 0.11 -11.70
CA THR A 177 -13.08 -0.81 -10.68
C THR A 177 -12.27 -0.06 -9.60
N CYS A 178 -12.12 1.26 -9.73
CA CYS A 178 -11.41 2.14 -8.78
C CYS A 178 -12.08 2.34 -7.39
N GLY A 179 -13.20 1.69 -7.08
CA GLY A 179 -13.90 1.78 -5.78
C GLY A 179 -14.59 3.11 -5.46
N ASN A 180 -14.27 4.19 -6.17
CA ASN A 180 -14.79 5.53 -5.92
C ASN A 180 -16.27 5.70 -6.33
N LEU A 181 -17.19 5.47 -5.39
CA LEU A 181 -18.64 5.68 -5.59
C LEU A 181 -18.99 7.13 -5.95
N GLY A 182 -18.25 8.13 -5.43
CA GLY A 182 -18.47 9.53 -5.79
C GLY A 182 -18.21 9.83 -7.27
N LYS A 183 -17.21 9.17 -7.87
CA LYS A 183 -16.97 9.20 -9.33
C LYS A 183 -18.12 8.53 -10.09
N LEU A 184 -18.58 7.38 -9.63
CA LEU A 184 -19.71 6.66 -10.24
C LEU A 184 -20.97 7.54 -10.23
N GLN A 185 -21.30 8.17 -9.11
CA GLN A 185 -22.43 9.09 -8.97
C GLN A 185 -22.32 10.28 -9.94
N ARG A 186 -21.14 10.93 -10.03
CA ARG A 186 -20.94 12.08 -10.93
C ARG A 186 -21.11 11.70 -12.39
N VAL A 187 -20.50 10.60 -12.86
CA VAL A 187 -20.62 10.19 -14.26
C VAL A 187 -22.05 9.75 -14.58
N SER A 188 -22.67 8.94 -13.72
CA SER A 188 -24.04 8.42 -13.94
C SER A 188 -25.12 9.50 -13.90
N ALA A 189 -24.90 10.61 -13.18
CA ALA A 189 -25.82 11.75 -13.13
C ALA A 189 -25.61 12.79 -14.24
N SER A 190 -24.48 12.72 -14.97
CA SER A 190 -24.10 13.73 -15.97
C SER A 190 -24.36 13.31 -17.42
N ILE A 191 -24.57 12.02 -17.69
CA ILE A 191 -24.85 11.49 -19.04
C ILE A 191 -25.98 10.47 -18.95
N ASP A 192 -26.92 10.54 -19.90
CA ASP A 192 -27.98 9.55 -20.05
C ASP A 192 -27.44 8.13 -20.30
N GLN A 193 -28.12 7.11 -19.75
CA GLN A 193 -27.68 5.71 -19.79
C GLN A 193 -27.94 5.01 -21.13
N GLU A 194 -28.94 5.43 -21.92
CA GLU A 194 -29.14 4.90 -23.28
C GLU A 194 -27.98 5.35 -24.21
N ARG A 195 -27.41 6.52 -23.92
CA ARG A 195 -26.18 7.04 -24.54
C ARG A 195 -24.90 6.44 -23.97
N PHE A 196 -24.75 6.34 -22.64
CA PHE A 196 -23.48 6.00 -21.98
C PHE A 196 -23.65 5.16 -20.70
N ALA A 197 -23.30 3.87 -20.75
CA ALA A 197 -23.50 2.97 -19.62
C ALA A 197 -22.36 3.02 -18.59
N THR A 198 -22.69 3.37 -17.34
CA THR A 198 -21.71 3.45 -16.23
C THR A 198 -21.83 2.22 -15.33
N PHE A 199 -20.78 1.40 -15.24
CA PHE A 199 -20.80 0.13 -14.52
C PHE A 199 -19.98 0.17 -13.23
N ALA A 200 -20.60 -0.30 -12.13
CA ALA A 200 -19.87 -0.69 -10.93
C ALA A 200 -18.92 -1.87 -11.24
N GLY A 201 -17.66 -1.76 -10.84
CA GLY A 201 -16.60 -2.71 -11.22
C GLY A 201 -16.27 -3.81 -10.20
N LYS A 202 -17.10 -3.97 -9.15
CA LYS A 202 -17.06 -4.98 -8.07
C LYS A 202 -18.50 -5.30 -7.62
N ALA A 203 -18.73 -6.40 -6.88
CA ALA A 203 -20.04 -6.69 -6.26
C ALA A 203 -20.24 -5.86 -4.98
N ASP A 204 -19.15 -5.61 -4.27
CA ASP A 204 -19.09 -4.95 -2.96
C ASP A 204 -19.82 -3.59 -2.87
N PHE A 205 -19.95 -2.87 -3.99
CA PHE A 205 -20.72 -1.62 -4.06
C PHE A 205 -21.79 -1.61 -5.15
N MET A 206 -22.32 -2.79 -5.51
CA MET A 206 -23.31 -2.96 -6.58
C MET A 206 -24.61 -2.17 -6.33
N LEU A 207 -25.27 -2.37 -5.18
CA LEU A 207 -26.53 -1.70 -4.85
C LEU A 207 -26.37 -0.18 -4.62
N PRO A 208 -25.33 0.32 -3.91
CA PRO A 208 -25.00 1.75 -3.92
C PRO A 208 -24.78 2.29 -5.35
N GLY A 209 -24.15 1.51 -6.23
CA GLY A 209 -24.03 1.83 -7.65
C GLY A 209 -25.38 1.99 -8.35
N LEU A 210 -26.30 1.02 -8.18
CA LEU A 210 -27.65 1.08 -8.74
C LEU A 210 -28.42 2.31 -8.25
N ILE A 211 -28.38 2.61 -6.95
CA ILE A 211 -28.99 3.81 -6.35
C ILE A 211 -28.41 5.10 -6.97
N ALA A 212 -27.09 5.11 -7.21
CA ALA A 212 -26.39 6.22 -7.86
C ALA A 212 -26.58 6.30 -9.39
N GLY A 213 -27.40 5.42 -9.99
CA GLY A 213 -27.69 5.43 -11.43
C GLY A 213 -26.75 4.59 -12.28
N SER A 214 -26.03 3.60 -11.73
CA SER A 214 -25.24 2.68 -12.55
C SER A 214 -26.12 1.83 -13.47
N SER A 215 -25.60 1.51 -14.64
CA SER A 215 -26.23 0.62 -15.62
C SER A 215 -26.16 -0.87 -15.22
N GLY A 216 -26.05 -1.14 -13.92
CA GLY A 216 -25.72 -2.43 -13.34
C GLY A 216 -24.24 -2.58 -12.98
N VAL A 217 -23.69 -3.79 -13.16
CA VAL A 217 -22.41 -4.21 -12.57
C VAL A 217 -21.60 -5.14 -13.50
N ILE A 218 -20.27 -5.00 -13.50
CA ILE A 218 -19.32 -5.94 -14.10
C ILE A 218 -18.40 -6.48 -12.98
N SER A 219 -18.84 -7.52 -12.27
CA SER A 219 -18.21 -8.03 -11.04
C SER A 219 -17.51 -9.38 -11.20
N ALA A 220 -16.35 -9.56 -10.56
CA ALA A 220 -15.64 -10.84 -10.51
C ALA A 220 -16.48 -11.97 -9.88
N LEU A 221 -17.18 -11.67 -8.77
CA LEU A 221 -18.03 -12.61 -8.04
C LEU A 221 -19.26 -13.09 -8.85
N ALA A 222 -19.67 -12.37 -9.89
CA ALA A 222 -20.73 -12.81 -10.81
C ALA A 222 -20.33 -14.07 -11.63
N ASN A 223 -19.03 -14.40 -11.72
CA ASN A 223 -18.59 -15.69 -12.24
C ASN A 223 -18.95 -16.87 -11.31
N VAL A 224 -19.12 -16.62 -10.00
CA VAL A 224 -19.46 -17.66 -9.01
C VAL A 224 -20.97 -17.68 -8.75
N VAL A 225 -21.56 -16.53 -8.39
CA VAL A 225 -22.96 -16.40 -7.93
C VAL A 225 -23.82 -15.44 -8.80
N PRO A 226 -24.04 -15.74 -10.10
CA PRO A 226 -24.73 -14.84 -11.03
C PRO A 226 -26.23 -14.64 -10.72
N ARG A 227 -26.96 -15.65 -10.24
CA ARG A 227 -28.40 -15.53 -9.92
C ARG A 227 -28.61 -14.63 -8.72
N VAL A 228 -27.70 -14.66 -7.74
CA VAL A 228 -27.73 -13.73 -6.58
C VAL A 228 -27.63 -12.28 -7.04
N HIS A 229 -26.70 -11.95 -7.95
CA HIS A 229 -26.58 -10.60 -8.51
C HIS A 229 -27.87 -10.20 -9.27
N VAL A 230 -28.46 -11.10 -10.06
CA VAL A 230 -29.69 -10.80 -10.80
C VAL A 230 -30.89 -10.64 -9.86
N GLU A 231 -30.93 -11.36 -8.73
CA GLU A 231 -31.96 -11.16 -7.71
C GLU A 231 -31.82 -9.80 -7.01
N VAL A 232 -30.61 -9.29 -6.76
CA VAL A 232 -30.42 -7.90 -6.26
C VAL A 232 -30.97 -6.87 -7.24
N ILE A 233 -30.70 -7.02 -8.55
CA ILE A 233 -31.29 -6.13 -9.56
C ILE A 233 -32.82 -6.25 -9.56
N ARG A 234 -33.37 -7.47 -9.45
CA ARG A 234 -34.82 -7.66 -9.37
C ARG A 234 -35.42 -6.98 -8.15
N LEU A 235 -34.83 -7.16 -6.97
CA LEU A 235 -35.29 -6.57 -5.70
C LEU A 235 -35.26 -5.05 -5.76
N TYR A 236 -34.15 -4.46 -6.22
CA TYR A 236 -34.02 -3.02 -6.46
C TYR A 236 -35.10 -2.50 -7.43
N ALA A 237 -35.26 -3.14 -8.59
CA ALA A 237 -36.28 -2.77 -9.58
C ALA A 237 -37.73 -3.03 -9.15
N SER A 238 -37.93 -3.82 -8.07
CA SER A 238 -39.23 -4.08 -7.46
C SER A 238 -39.51 -3.18 -6.24
N GLY A 239 -38.60 -2.26 -5.89
CA GLY A 239 -38.69 -1.43 -4.68
C GLY A 239 -38.43 -2.18 -3.37
N GLU A 240 -38.02 -3.45 -3.40
CA GLU A 240 -37.77 -4.31 -2.23
C GLU A 240 -36.40 -3.99 -1.58
N LEU A 241 -36.14 -2.71 -1.29
CA LEU A 241 -34.79 -2.19 -1.01
C LEU A 241 -34.12 -2.82 0.21
N GLU A 242 -34.84 -3.10 1.31
CA GLU A 242 -34.25 -3.73 2.49
C GLU A 242 -33.79 -5.18 2.23
N LYS A 243 -34.51 -5.92 1.38
CA LYS A 243 -34.08 -7.24 0.93
C LYS A 243 -32.87 -7.14 -0.01
N ALA A 244 -32.82 -6.12 -0.87
CA ALA A 244 -31.67 -5.85 -1.71
C ALA A 244 -30.42 -5.50 -0.86
N LYS A 245 -30.57 -4.68 0.18
CA LYS A 245 -29.51 -4.34 1.15
C LYS A 245 -29.00 -5.58 1.89
N ALA A 246 -29.90 -6.46 2.35
CA ALA A 246 -29.51 -7.69 3.03
C ALA A 246 -28.65 -8.60 2.12
N ILE A 247 -29.03 -8.79 0.86
CA ILE A 247 -28.22 -9.58 -0.08
C ILE A 247 -26.94 -8.82 -0.49
N GLN A 248 -26.96 -7.48 -0.56
CA GLN A 248 -25.74 -6.68 -0.78
C GLN A 248 -24.71 -6.89 0.34
N ALA A 249 -25.12 -6.94 1.61
CA ALA A 249 -24.21 -7.15 2.73
C ALA A 249 -23.48 -8.51 2.62
N GLU A 250 -24.16 -9.56 2.17
CA GLU A 250 -23.52 -10.87 1.93
C GLU A 250 -22.69 -10.90 0.64
N LEU A 251 -23.11 -10.19 -0.42
CA LEU A 251 -22.28 -9.98 -1.62
C LEU A 251 -20.97 -9.27 -1.29
N SER A 252 -20.99 -8.24 -0.45
CA SER A 252 -19.79 -7.52 0.01
C SER A 252 -18.80 -8.43 0.73
N LYS A 253 -19.27 -9.18 1.74
CA LYS A 253 -18.44 -10.16 2.46
C LYS A 253 -17.85 -11.21 1.50
N ALA A 254 -18.65 -11.75 0.59
CA ALA A 254 -18.22 -12.78 -0.35
C ALA A 254 -17.27 -12.26 -1.46
N ASP A 255 -17.40 -11.00 -1.90
CA ASP A 255 -16.48 -10.36 -2.85
C ASP A 255 -15.14 -10.10 -2.16
N TRP A 256 -15.16 -9.67 -0.88
CA TRP A 256 -13.96 -9.56 -0.05
C TRP A 256 -13.27 -10.91 0.18
N ASP A 257 -14.02 -11.97 0.51
CA ASP A 257 -13.49 -13.32 0.64
C ASP A 257 -12.84 -13.82 -0.65
N LEU A 258 -13.47 -13.59 -1.80
CA LEU A 258 -12.97 -14.03 -3.10
C LEU A 258 -11.75 -13.22 -3.57
N LEU A 259 -11.71 -11.92 -3.29
CA LEU A 259 -10.61 -11.02 -3.68
C LEU A 259 -9.26 -11.45 -3.09
N LYS A 260 -9.25 -12.03 -1.88
CA LYS A 260 -8.05 -12.57 -1.21
C LYS A 260 -7.28 -13.60 -2.06
N PHE A 261 -7.97 -14.30 -2.97
CA PHE A 261 -7.42 -15.39 -3.78
C PHE A 261 -7.22 -15.01 -5.27
N GLY A 262 -7.50 -13.76 -5.65
CA GLY A 262 -7.28 -13.26 -7.01
C GLY A 262 -8.00 -14.05 -8.11
N ILE A 263 -7.42 -14.08 -9.31
CA ILE A 263 -8.03 -14.71 -10.51
C ILE A 263 -8.13 -16.22 -10.36
N SER A 264 -7.10 -16.88 -9.83
CA SER A 264 -7.09 -18.32 -9.56
C SER A 264 -8.21 -18.69 -8.59
N GLY A 265 -8.42 -17.91 -7.52
CA GLY A 265 -9.57 -18.08 -6.61
C GLY A 265 -10.93 -18.14 -7.31
N VAL A 266 -11.19 -17.32 -8.34
CA VAL A 266 -12.44 -17.34 -9.13
C VAL A 266 -12.60 -18.65 -9.91
N LYS A 267 -11.50 -19.24 -10.38
CA LYS A 267 -11.51 -20.53 -11.07
C LYS A 267 -11.63 -21.71 -10.10
N THR A 268 -10.86 -21.71 -9.01
CA THR A 268 -10.93 -22.70 -7.94
C THR A 268 -12.32 -22.73 -7.29
N ALA A 269 -13.02 -21.59 -7.24
CA ALA A 269 -14.43 -21.50 -6.85
C ALA A 269 -15.38 -22.17 -7.87
N CYS A 270 -15.08 -22.08 -9.18
CA CYS A 270 -15.86 -22.78 -10.21
C CYS A 270 -15.70 -24.30 -10.09
N GLU A 271 -14.45 -24.75 -9.95
CA GLU A 271 -14.07 -26.14 -9.72
C GLU A 271 -14.76 -26.70 -8.45
N LYS A 272 -14.50 -26.09 -7.28
CA LYS A 272 -15.00 -26.54 -5.96
C LYS A 272 -16.53 -26.68 -5.91
N TRP A 273 -17.27 -25.74 -6.49
CA TRP A 273 -18.73 -25.68 -6.29
C TRP A 273 -19.58 -26.07 -7.50
N PHE A 274 -19.01 -26.17 -8.70
CA PHE A 274 -19.75 -26.54 -9.92
C PHE A 274 -19.11 -27.66 -10.74
N GLY A 275 -17.91 -28.15 -10.37
CA GLY A 275 -17.35 -29.41 -10.90
C GLY A 275 -16.80 -29.35 -12.33
N TYR A 276 -16.47 -28.15 -12.82
CA TYR A 276 -15.81 -27.97 -14.12
C TYR A 276 -14.69 -26.93 -14.02
N GLY A 277 -13.76 -26.99 -14.96
CA GLY A 277 -12.54 -26.19 -14.96
C GLY A 277 -11.57 -26.60 -13.86
N SER A 278 -10.38 -26.00 -13.91
CA SER A 278 -9.37 -26.10 -12.86
C SER A 278 -9.04 -24.72 -12.31
N GLY A 279 -8.57 -24.65 -11.08
CA GLY A 279 -7.96 -23.47 -10.45
C GLY A 279 -6.69 -22.96 -11.13
N ARG A 280 -6.23 -23.60 -12.22
CA ARG A 280 -5.03 -23.23 -12.96
C ARG A 280 -5.18 -21.87 -13.65
N VAL A 281 -4.16 -21.06 -13.49
CA VAL A 281 -3.92 -19.81 -14.23
C VAL A 281 -2.67 -19.99 -15.09
N ARG A 282 -2.57 -19.26 -16.21
CA ARG A 282 -1.42 -19.37 -17.10
C ARG A 282 -0.20 -18.72 -16.45
N ASN A 283 0.98 -19.32 -16.61
CA ASN A 283 2.21 -18.81 -16.00
C ASN A 283 2.50 -17.36 -16.46
N PRO A 284 3.06 -16.51 -15.58
CA PRO A 284 3.64 -16.83 -14.27
C PRO A 284 2.68 -16.63 -13.08
N LEU A 285 1.35 -16.66 -13.26
CA LEU A 285 0.42 -16.45 -12.14
C LEU A 285 0.39 -17.65 -11.16
N PRO A 286 0.24 -17.41 -9.84
CA PRO A 286 0.11 -18.47 -8.86
C PRO A 286 -1.29 -19.11 -8.89
N SER A 287 -1.34 -20.43 -9.04
CA SER A 287 -2.58 -21.23 -8.94
C SER A 287 -2.95 -21.51 -7.48
N VAL A 288 -4.26 -21.60 -7.19
CA VAL A 288 -4.79 -21.83 -5.84
C VAL A 288 -5.46 -23.20 -5.77
N ASP A 289 -4.93 -24.08 -4.92
CA ASP A 289 -5.50 -25.40 -4.63
C ASP A 289 -6.89 -25.27 -3.95
N VAL A 290 -7.85 -26.11 -4.34
CA VAL A 290 -9.20 -26.20 -3.73
C VAL A 290 -9.14 -26.38 -2.21
N ARG A 291 -8.10 -27.06 -1.69
CA ARG A 291 -7.83 -27.22 -0.26
C ARG A 291 -7.46 -25.89 0.40
N LYS A 292 -6.63 -25.04 -0.23
CA LYS A 292 -6.30 -23.69 0.27
C LYS A 292 -7.52 -22.77 0.28
N LEU A 293 -8.36 -22.83 -0.75
CA LEU A 293 -9.65 -22.11 -0.76
C LEU A 293 -10.59 -22.60 0.36
N SER A 294 -10.49 -23.86 0.78
CA SER A 294 -11.33 -24.46 1.82
C SER A 294 -10.78 -24.30 3.25
N ALA A 295 -9.47 -24.03 3.39
CA ALA A 295 -8.83 -23.75 4.68
C ALA A 295 -8.86 -22.26 5.07
N GLY A 296 -9.12 -21.36 4.11
CA GLY A 296 -9.31 -19.94 4.39
C GLY A 296 -10.68 -19.64 5.03
N ASN A 297 -10.76 -18.55 5.80
CA ASN A 297 -12.05 -18.05 6.29
C ASN A 297 -12.86 -17.45 5.12
N ILE A 298 -13.73 -18.29 4.54
CA ILE A 298 -14.58 -18.00 3.37
C ILE A 298 -16.08 -18.25 3.65
N GLY A 299 -16.49 -18.18 4.93
CA GLY A 299 -17.83 -18.58 5.37
C GLY A 299 -18.98 -17.80 4.72
N ALA A 300 -18.75 -16.53 4.35
CA ALA A 300 -19.73 -15.74 3.62
C ALA A 300 -19.86 -16.19 2.16
N LEU A 301 -18.75 -16.44 1.48
CA LEU A 301 -18.73 -16.98 0.11
C LEU A 301 -19.44 -18.35 0.04
N GLU A 302 -19.20 -19.26 0.98
CA GLU A 302 -19.91 -20.55 1.03
C GLU A 302 -21.42 -20.38 1.26
N SER A 303 -21.82 -19.46 2.13
CA SER A 303 -23.23 -19.15 2.41
C SER A 303 -23.93 -18.56 1.18
N LEU A 304 -23.23 -17.69 0.45
CA LEU A 304 -23.75 -17.09 -0.79
C LEU A 304 -23.85 -18.09 -1.95
N VAL A 305 -22.95 -19.08 -2.02
CA VAL A 305 -23.05 -20.20 -2.97
C VAL A 305 -24.24 -21.12 -2.64
N LYS A 306 -24.58 -21.31 -1.36
CA LYS A 306 -25.81 -22.02 -0.96
C LYS A 306 -27.06 -21.28 -1.46
N LEU A 307 -27.08 -19.93 -1.38
CA LEU A 307 -28.17 -19.10 -1.91
C LEU A 307 -28.23 -19.13 -3.46
N GLU A 308 -27.10 -19.04 -4.16
CA GLU A 308 -27.04 -19.20 -5.62
C GLU A 308 -27.67 -20.52 -6.07
N LYS A 309 -27.35 -21.62 -5.38
CA LYS A 309 -27.88 -22.95 -5.69
C LYS A 309 -29.39 -23.05 -5.41
N SER A 310 -29.90 -22.47 -4.32
CA SER A 310 -31.34 -22.50 -4.02
C SER A 310 -32.18 -21.68 -5.02
N LEU A 311 -31.65 -20.55 -5.51
CA LEU A 311 -32.30 -19.70 -6.53
C LEU A 311 -32.50 -20.42 -7.88
N THR A 312 -31.78 -21.50 -8.17
CA THR A 312 -31.86 -22.25 -9.44
C THR A 312 -33.30 -22.62 -9.82
N ARG A 313 -34.10 -23.15 -8.88
CA ARG A 313 -35.51 -23.53 -9.13
C ARG A 313 -36.40 -22.33 -9.41
N ALA A 314 -36.19 -21.22 -8.70
CA ALA A 314 -36.94 -19.99 -8.88
C ALA A 314 -36.66 -19.36 -10.27
N PHE A 315 -35.40 -19.33 -10.71
CA PHE A 315 -35.03 -18.88 -12.05
C PHE A 315 -35.59 -19.82 -13.15
N ALA A 316 -35.52 -21.13 -12.90
CA ALA A 316 -36.27 -22.20 -13.56
C ALA A 316 -37.72 -21.80 -13.94
N ALA A 317 -38.53 -21.68 -12.88
CA ALA A 317 -39.95 -21.39 -12.95
C ALA A 317 -40.25 -20.01 -13.55
N ARG A 318 -39.45 -18.97 -13.24
CA ARG A 318 -39.60 -17.63 -13.81
C ARG A 318 -39.37 -17.62 -15.33
N LYS A 319 -38.35 -18.32 -15.84
CA LYS A 319 -38.09 -18.43 -17.29
C LYS A 319 -39.25 -19.14 -18.01
N GLN A 320 -39.80 -20.19 -17.41
CA GLN A 320 -40.98 -20.88 -17.92
C GLN A 320 -42.24 -20.00 -17.87
N HIS A 321 -42.47 -19.27 -16.77
CA HIS A 321 -43.60 -18.34 -16.63
C HIS A 321 -43.52 -17.18 -17.63
N GLN A 322 -42.34 -16.61 -17.88
CA GLN A 322 -42.15 -15.55 -18.87
C GLN A 322 -42.40 -16.07 -20.30
N THR A 323 -41.95 -17.28 -20.62
CA THR A 323 -42.25 -17.96 -21.89
C THR A 323 -43.75 -18.18 -22.04
N ASN A 324 -44.41 -18.77 -21.04
CA ASN A 324 -45.86 -19.02 -21.04
C ASN A 324 -46.67 -17.71 -21.12
N SER A 325 -46.24 -16.64 -20.46
CA SER A 325 -46.88 -15.32 -20.51
C SER A 325 -46.77 -14.70 -21.90
N THR A 326 -45.61 -14.85 -22.56
CA THR A 326 -45.40 -14.39 -23.94
C THR A 326 -46.27 -15.18 -24.92
N LEU A 327 -46.35 -16.51 -24.76
CA LEU A 327 -47.26 -17.36 -25.55
C LEU A 327 -48.73 -16.99 -25.32
N ARG A 328 -49.13 -16.71 -24.08
CA ARG A 328 -50.50 -16.29 -23.71
C ARG A 328 -50.86 -14.92 -24.28
N LEU A 329 -49.91 -13.98 -24.32
CA LEU A 329 -50.06 -12.70 -25.03
C LEU A 329 -50.22 -12.91 -26.55
N ILE A 330 -49.38 -13.76 -27.17
CA ILE A 330 -49.50 -14.10 -28.60
C ILE A 330 -50.86 -14.76 -28.90
N GLN A 331 -51.37 -15.63 -28.02
CA GLN A 331 -52.70 -16.23 -28.13
C GLN A 331 -53.82 -15.19 -27.98
N LEU A 332 -53.73 -14.25 -27.04
CA LEU A 332 -54.70 -13.16 -26.86
C LEU A 332 -54.73 -12.23 -28.07
N TYR A 333 -53.57 -11.82 -28.59
CA TYR A 333 -53.48 -11.02 -29.81
C TYR A 333 -54.02 -11.77 -31.04
N ARG A 334 -53.71 -13.06 -31.21
CA ARG A 334 -54.37 -13.89 -32.24
C ARG A 334 -55.89 -13.92 -32.09
N LYS A 335 -56.40 -13.99 -30.85
CA LYS A 335 -57.85 -13.99 -30.58
C LYS A 335 -58.50 -12.64 -30.89
N GLN A 336 -57.82 -11.51 -30.61
CA GLN A 336 -58.28 -10.16 -30.98
C GLN A 336 -58.23 -9.89 -32.48
N ILE A 337 -57.21 -10.39 -33.19
CA ILE A 337 -57.13 -10.32 -34.66
C ILE A 337 -58.28 -11.14 -35.29
N ASN A 338 -58.56 -12.33 -34.75
CA ASN A 338 -59.66 -13.15 -35.25
C ASN A 338 -61.05 -12.55 -34.90
N SER A 339 -61.22 -11.85 -33.78
CA SER A 339 -62.50 -11.20 -33.42
C SER A 339 -62.72 -9.85 -34.11
N SER A 340 -61.67 -9.18 -34.60
CA SER A 340 -61.81 -7.98 -35.44
C SER A 340 -62.20 -8.33 -36.88
N ALA A 341 -61.94 -9.56 -37.33
CA ALA A 341 -62.48 -10.10 -38.58
C ALA A 341 -64.00 -10.38 -38.56
N SER A 342 -64.64 -10.40 -37.37
CA SER A 342 -66.08 -10.69 -37.22
C SER A 342 -66.99 -9.45 -37.09
N GLY A 343 -66.54 -8.27 -37.54
CA GLY A 343 -67.45 -7.23 -38.03
C GLY A 343 -68.29 -6.45 -37.01
N GLN A 344 -67.79 -6.18 -35.79
CA GLN A 344 -68.37 -5.15 -34.92
C GLN A 344 -67.29 -4.11 -34.54
N GLY A 345 -67.61 -2.83 -34.79
CA GLY A 345 -66.63 -1.74 -34.70
C GLY A 345 -66.44 -1.19 -33.29
N PHE A 346 -65.19 -1.17 -32.83
CA PHE A 346 -64.74 -0.39 -31.67
C PHE A 346 -63.49 0.41 -32.04
N ASN A 347 -63.51 1.72 -31.79
CA ASN A 347 -62.34 2.57 -31.96
C ASN A 347 -61.31 2.32 -30.85
N PHE A 348 -60.08 2.00 -31.23
CA PHE A 348 -58.93 1.94 -30.33
C PHE A 348 -57.73 2.64 -30.97
N HIS A 349 -57.01 3.44 -30.19
CA HIS A 349 -55.73 4.02 -30.62
C HIS A 349 -54.67 2.93 -30.78
N LEU A 350 -54.08 2.83 -31.96
CA LEU A 350 -52.89 2.01 -32.21
C LEU A 350 -51.63 2.73 -31.68
N PRO A 351 -50.69 2.01 -31.03
CA PRO A 351 -49.36 2.54 -30.75
C PRO A 351 -48.55 2.70 -32.05
N THR A 352 -47.56 3.59 -32.02
CA THR A 352 -46.79 3.99 -33.20
C THR A 352 -45.95 2.87 -33.82
N SER A 353 -45.59 3.02 -35.10
CA SER A 353 -44.90 2.01 -35.95
C SER A 353 -43.63 1.39 -35.34
N SER A 354 -42.94 2.11 -34.46
CA SER A 354 -41.77 1.61 -33.71
C SER A 354 -42.13 0.39 -32.82
N ALA A 355 -43.27 0.43 -32.14
CA ALA A 355 -43.74 -0.65 -31.28
C ALA A 355 -44.01 -1.93 -32.08
N ILE A 356 -44.69 -1.81 -33.22
CA ILE A 356 -44.98 -2.95 -34.13
C ILE A 356 -43.68 -3.58 -34.66
N THR A 357 -42.65 -2.75 -34.93
CA THR A 357 -41.34 -3.23 -35.42
C THR A 357 -40.60 -4.02 -34.34
N ALA A 358 -40.58 -3.55 -33.08
CA ALA A 358 -40.02 -4.30 -31.96
C ALA A 358 -40.79 -5.61 -31.72
N TRP A 359 -42.12 -5.58 -31.79
CA TRP A 359 -42.99 -6.74 -31.56
C TRP A 359 -42.80 -7.84 -32.63
N THR A 360 -42.68 -7.45 -33.89
CA THR A 360 -42.45 -8.41 -35.00
C THR A 360 -41.05 -9.04 -34.97
N SER A 361 -40.03 -8.35 -34.45
CA SER A 361 -38.73 -8.99 -34.18
C SER A 361 -38.82 -10.06 -33.09
N SER A 362 -39.68 -9.89 -32.08
CA SER A 362 -39.90 -10.91 -31.04
C SER A 362 -40.64 -12.15 -31.56
N LEU A 363 -41.60 -11.99 -32.48
CA LEU A 363 -42.36 -13.14 -33.03
C LEU A 363 -41.47 -14.15 -33.76
N LYS A 364 -40.44 -13.71 -34.49
CA LYS A 364 -39.54 -14.60 -35.23
C LYS A 364 -38.74 -15.56 -34.35
N ILE A 365 -38.56 -15.24 -33.07
CA ILE A 365 -37.80 -16.06 -32.10
C ILE A 365 -38.70 -17.18 -31.53
N ALA A 366 -40.02 -16.99 -31.52
CA ALA A 366 -40.97 -17.88 -30.83
C ALA A 366 -41.50 -19.06 -31.67
N THR A 367 -41.14 -19.16 -32.95
CA THR A 367 -41.79 -20.10 -33.92
C THR A 367 -40.83 -21.01 -34.67
N ALA A 368 -39.58 -21.18 -34.22
CA ALA A 368 -38.58 -22.06 -34.83
C ALA A 368 -38.79 -23.56 -34.52
N GLY A 369 -40.05 -24.01 -34.46
CA GLY A 369 -40.44 -25.29 -33.86
C GLY A 369 -41.79 -25.85 -34.32
N ASP A 370 -42.17 -25.65 -35.59
CA ASP A 370 -43.14 -26.50 -36.27
C ASP A 370 -43.02 -26.40 -37.81
N VAL A 371 -43.19 -27.51 -38.53
CA VAL A 371 -42.90 -27.60 -39.98
C VAL A 371 -44.19 -27.46 -40.82
N ALA A 372 -44.69 -26.24 -40.99
CA ALA A 372 -45.93 -25.99 -41.73
C ALA A 372 -46.06 -24.58 -42.37
N LEU A 373 -44.99 -24.00 -42.97
CA LEU A 373 -45.09 -22.66 -43.57
C LEU A 373 -44.14 -22.35 -44.76
N GLN A 374 -43.82 -23.34 -45.60
CA GLN A 374 -43.08 -23.17 -46.86
C GLN A 374 -43.99 -23.32 -48.10
N THR A 375 -45.07 -22.55 -48.19
CA THR A 375 -46.02 -22.66 -49.34
C THR A 375 -46.60 -21.34 -49.84
N LEU A 376 -46.01 -20.19 -49.50
CA LEU A 376 -46.38 -18.88 -50.04
C LEU A 376 -45.13 -18.06 -50.39
N ILE A 377 -45.15 -17.43 -51.57
CA ILE A 377 -44.07 -16.63 -52.19
C ILE A 377 -42.84 -17.46 -52.58
N GLY A 378 -42.78 -17.84 -53.86
CA GLY A 378 -41.58 -18.38 -54.52
C GLY A 378 -41.17 -17.50 -55.72
N SER A 379 -40.07 -17.89 -56.39
CA SER A 379 -39.40 -17.19 -57.52
C SER A 379 -38.79 -15.80 -57.16
N ALA A 380 -37.58 -15.43 -57.61
CA ALA A 380 -36.74 -16.01 -58.67
C ALA A 380 -35.23 -15.98 -58.33
N GLN A 381 -34.45 -16.91 -58.92
CA GLN A 381 -33.01 -16.76 -59.16
C GLN A 381 -32.79 -16.15 -60.57
N PRO A 382 -31.61 -15.59 -60.89
CA PRO A 382 -30.45 -16.40 -61.36
C PRO A 382 -29.25 -16.37 -60.38
N GLU A 383 -28.43 -17.42 -60.21
CA GLU A 383 -27.27 -17.88 -61.06
C GLU A 383 -26.07 -16.90 -61.05
N ARG A 384 -24.77 -17.26 -61.18
CA ARG A 384 -23.94 -18.50 -61.31
C ARG A 384 -22.46 -18.07 -61.04
N ARG A 385 -21.43 -18.88 -60.74
CA ARG A 385 -21.22 -20.23 -60.15
C ARG A 385 -19.68 -20.42 -59.95
N HIS A 386 -19.23 -21.09 -58.86
CA HIS A 386 -17.97 -21.89 -58.81
C HIS A 386 -16.59 -21.16 -58.94
N LEU A 387 -15.39 -21.70 -58.64
CA LEU A 387 -14.94 -22.92 -57.90
C LEU A 387 -13.46 -22.79 -57.39
N HIS A 388 -13.05 -23.75 -56.54
CA HIS A 388 -11.71 -24.32 -56.29
C HIS A 388 -10.49 -23.48 -55.77
N HIS A 389 -10.07 -23.87 -54.56
CA HIS A 389 -8.68 -24.01 -54.08
C HIS A 389 -7.78 -24.86 -55.01
N PRO A 390 -6.44 -24.71 -54.99
CA PRO A 390 -5.61 -25.57 -54.12
C PRO A 390 -4.42 -24.90 -53.40
N LYS A 391 -3.66 -25.72 -52.65
CA LYS A 391 -2.52 -25.38 -51.78
C LYS A 391 -1.18 -25.45 -52.56
N HIS A 392 -0.09 -24.88 -52.02
CA HIS A 392 1.14 -25.66 -51.71
C HIS A 392 2.12 -24.91 -50.77
N LYS A 393 3.14 -25.62 -50.26
CA LYS A 393 4.14 -25.12 -49.29
C LYS A 393 5.40 -24.56 -49.97
N GLY A 394 6.11 -23.66 -49.28
CA GLY A 394 7.50 -23.30 -49.56
C GLY A 394 8.13 -22.49 -48.42
N VAL A 395 9.38 -22.80 -48.05
CA VAL A 395 10.16 -22.08 -47.03
C VAL A 395 11.53 -21.77 -47.63
N LEU A 396 12.03 -20.53 -47.50
CA LEU A 396 13.43 -20.18 -47.16
C LEU A 396 13.75 -18.68 -47.27
N THR A 397 14.85 -18.32 -46.59
CA THR A 397 15.75 -17.15 -46.73
C THR A 397 15.21 -15.71 -46.63
N ALA A 398 15.86 -14.93 -45.75
CA ALA A 398 15.76 -13.48 -45.69
C ALA A 398 16.53 -12.79 -46.83
N LEU A 399 16.20 -11.54 -47.15
CA LEU A 399 16.88 -10.70 -48.13
C LEU A 399 17.05 -9.24 -47.65
N CYS A 400 17.94 -8.52 -48.33
CA CYS A 400 18.70 -7.38 -47.82
C CYS A 400 17.90 -6.09 -47.54
N THR A 401 18.56 -5.13 -46.89
CA THR A 401 18.05 -3.79 -46.62
C THR A 401 17.85 -2.97 -47.91
N SER A 402 16.99 -1.93 -47.83
CA SER A 402 16.59 -1.13 -49.00
C SER A 402 17.76 -0.39 -49.67
N CYS A 403 17.82 -0.43 -51.01
CA CYS A 403 18.81 0.32 -51.79
C CYS A 403 18.90 1.81 -51.45
N ASP A 404 20.08 2.38 -51.70
CA ASP A 404 20.47 3.79 -51.51
C ASP A 404 19.34 4.81 -51.74
N ARG A 405 18.73 4.84 -52.93
CA ARG A 405 17.71 5.81 -53.30
C ARG A 405 16.39 5.60 -52.57
N CYS A 406 16.01 4.35 -52.27
CA CYS A 406 14.80 4.06 -51.50
C CYS A 406 14.98 4.35 -50.01
N LYS A 407 16.17 4.06 -49.47
CA LYS A 407 16.64 4.38 -48.11
C LYS A 407 16.59 5.90 -47.88
N ALA A 408 17.23 6.68 -48.76
CA ALA A 408 17.21 8.15 -48.73
C ALA A 408 15.79 8.73 -48.86
N ARG A 409 14.94 8.15 -49.72
CA ARG A 409 13.54 8.58 -49.92
C ARG A 409 12.55 8.01 -48.87
N LYS A 410 13.03 7.33 -47.82
CA LYS A 410 12.22 6.64 -46.78
C LYS A 410 11.05 5.84 -47.37
N SER A 411 11.30 5.13 -48.48
CA SER A 411 10.25 4.54 -49.33
C SER A 411 10.45 3.04 -49.51
N LYS A 412 9.35 2.28 -49.59
CA LYS A 412 9.41 0.82 -49.73
C LYS A 412 10.20 0.42 -50.98
N CYS A 413 11.29 -0.31 -50.75
CA CYS A 413 12.12 -0.92 -51.79
C CYS A 413 11.65 -2.34 -52.07
N ILE A 414 11.80 -2.78 -53.32
CA ILE A 414 11.56 -4.16 -53.77
C ILE A 414 12.70 -4.48 -54.75
N GLU A 415 13.61 -5.36 -54.36
CA GLU A 415 14.72 -5.79 -55.23
C GLU A 415 14.17 -6.61 -56.41
N THR A 416 14.69 -6.35 -57.60
CA THR A 416 14.39 -7.09 -58.83
C THR A 416 15.71 -7.59 -59.41
N ARG A 417 15.86 -8.92 -59.55
CA ARG A 417 17.10 -9.49 -60.09
C ARG A 417 17.22 -9.21 -61.60
N PRO A 418 18.41 -8.83 -62.11
CA PRO A 418 19.67 -8.61 -61.39
C PRO A 418 19.94 -7.11 -61.09
N GLY A 419 20.02 -6.73 -59.82
CA GLY A 419 20.80 -5.57 -59.37
C GLY A 419 20.12 -4.19 -59.30
N SER A 420 18.85 -4.04 -59.66
CA SER A 420 18.09 -2.80 -59.46
C SER A 420 16.80 -3.04 -58.66
N CYS A 421 16.18 -2.00 -58.11
CA CYS A 421 14.89 -2.12 -57.45
C CYS A 421 13.73 -1.71 -58.38
N GLN A 422 12.59 -2.41 -58.28
CA GLN A 422 11.42 -2.23 -59.14
C GLN A 422 10.98 -0.76 -59.23
N ARG A 423 11.05 -0.03 -58.11
CA ARG A 423 10.64 1.37 -58.03
C ARG A 423 11.62 2.33 -58.71
N CYS A 424 12.92 2.05 -58.67
CA CYS A 424 13.90 2.87 -59.40
C CYS A 424 13.87 2.55 -60.90
N GLN A 425 13.74 1.27 -61.26
CA GLN A 425 13.53 0.82 -62.65
C GLN A 425 12.29 1.46 -63.28
N ALA A 426 11.14 1.46 -62.58
CA ALA A 426 9.90 2.10 -63.03
C ALA A 426 9.97 3.65 -63.11
N ASN A 427 11.10 4.27 -62.74
CA ASN A 427 11.36 5.70 -62.87
C ASN A 427 12.63 5.98 -63.70
N ASN A 428 13.18 4.98 -64.41
CA ASN A 428 14.46 5.05 -65.15
C ASN A 428 15.65 5.59 -64.31
N LEU A 429 15.73 5.18 -63.04
CA LEU A 429 16.82 5.53 -62.12
C LEU A 429 17.67 4.30 -61.78
N THR A 430 18.99 4.46 -61.77
CA THR A 430 19.93 3.49 -61.18
C THR A 430 19.97 3.61 -59.66
N CYS A 431 20.19 2.50 -58.97
CA CYS A 431 20.28 2.40 -57.50
C CYS A 431 21.18 1.22 -57.11
N HIS A 432 21.76 1.24 -55.92
CA HIS A 432 22.70 0.23 -55.43
C HIS A 432 22.32 -0.32 -54.06
N PHE A 433 22.64 -1.59 -53.83
CA PHE A 433 22.45 -2.28 -52.56
C PHE A 433 23.84 -2.52 -51.92
N GLU A 434 23.98 -2.14 -50.65
CA GLU A 434 25.20 -2.34 -49.87
C GLU A 434 25.35 -3.85 -49.53
N LYS A 435 26.55 -4.41 -49.74
CA LYS A 435 26.89 -5.76 -49.27
C LYS A 435 27.81 -5.64 -48.06
N GLU A 436 27.37 -6.20 -46.94
CA GLU A 436 28.18 -6.26 -45.71
C GLU A 436 29.44 -7.12 -45.94
N ARG A 437 30.56 -6.69 -45.34
CA ARG A 437 31.76 -7.51 -45.16
C ARG A 437 31.86 -7.88 -43.69
N LEU A 438 32.19 -9.13 -43.40
CA LEU A 438 32.56 -9.58 -42.06
C LEU A 438 33.99 -9.13 -41.71
N PRO A 439 34.34 -8.98 -40.43
CA PRO A 439 35.58 -8.33 -40.00
C PRO A 439 36.80 -9.25 -40.11
N SER A 440 37.96 -8.61 -40.27
CA SER A 440 39.30 -9.17 -40.01
C SER A 440 40.03 -8.25 -39.03
N SER A 441 40.98 -8.79 -38.27
CA SER A 441 41.85 -8.03 -37.37
C SER A 441 42.90 -7.21 -38.14
N ASP A 442 43.42 -6.15 -37.51
CA ASP A 442 44.83 -6.04 -37.08
C ASP A 442 45.08 -4.63 -36.49
N SER A 443 46.34 -4.22 -36.30
CA SER A 443 46.77 -3.34 -35.19
C SER A 443 47.37 -1.97 -35.57
N GLU A 444 47.74 -1.22 -34.53
CA GLU A 444 48.79 -0.16 -34.45
C GLU A 444 48.51 1.31 -34.88
N SER A 445 48.45 2.15 -33.84
CA SER A 445 49.17 3.43 -33.62
C SER A 445 49.69 4.30 -34.78
N SER A 446 49.39 5.61 -34.70
CA SER A 446 50.40 6.68 -34.54
C SER A 446 49.77 8.08 -34.39
N THR A 447 50.51 9.06 -33.87
CA THR A 447 50.03 10.40 -33.47
C THR A 447 50.84 11.54 -34.16
N PRO A 448 50.94 12.79 -33.66
CA PRO A 448 50.22 13.93 -34.24
C PRO A 448 51.14 15.07 -34.74
N ARG A 449 50.58 16.23 -35.13
CA ARG A 449 51.33 17.50 -35.24
C ARG A 449 50.56 18.74 -34.75
N HIS A 450 51.29 19.64 -34.10
CA HIS A 450 50.84 20.90 -33.50
C HIS A 450 50.76 22.08 -34.50
N VAL A 451 50.11 23.17 -34.08
CA VAL A 451 50.56 24.60 -34.07
C VAL A 451 49.40 25.42 -33.47
N ALA A 452 49.49 26.49 -32.67
CA ALA A 452 50.39 27.07 -31.66
C ALA A 452 49.76 28.43 -31.25
N LEU A 453 50.01 28.93 -30.04
CA LEU A 453 49.45 30.18 -29.43
C LEU A 453 50.15 31.47 -29.94
N PRO A 454 49.58 32.70 -29.79
CA PRO A 454 49.79 33.48 -28.55
C PRO A 454 48.74 34.53 -28.08
N ASN A 455 48.61 34.59 -26.75
CA ASN A 455 48.26 35.67 -25.80
C ASN A 455 47.99 37.13 -26.26
N GLN A 456 47.09 37.80 -25.51
CA GLN A 456 47.32 39.16 -24.98
C GLN A 456 46.64 39.37 -23.61
N VAL A 457 47.08 40.39 -22.84
CA VAL A 457 46.72 40.65 -21.43
C VAL A 457 46.40 42.14 -21.23
N LEU A 458 45.41 42.50 -20.39
CA LEU A 458 45.25 43.86 -19.85
C LEU A 458 44.38 43.95 -18.57
N ASN A 459 45.04 44.32 -17.46
CA ASN A 459 44.66 45.03 -16.21
C ASN A 459 43.21 45.06 -15.63
N ARG A 460 43.15 44.96 -14.29
CA ARG A 460 42.05 45.40 -13.41
C ARG A 460 41.98 46.95 -13.28
N PRO A 461 40.91 47.50 -12.68
CA PRO A 461 40.96 47.89 -11.26
C PRO A 461 39.83 47.28 -10.41
N GLU A 462 39.82 47.60 -9.10
CA GLU A 462 38.96 47.00 -8.08
C GLU A 462 37.99 48.03 -7.49
N GLU A 463 36.75 47.63 -7.16
CA GLU A 463 35.92 48.41 -6.22
C GLU A 463 34.82 47.57 -5.52
N ASN A 464 34.88 47.54 -4.19
CA ASN A 464 33.81 47.35 -3.18
C ASN A 464 32.67 46.34 -3.38
N ILE A 465 32.88 45.16 -2.79
CA ILE A 465 31.96 44.35 -1.95
C ILE A 465 30.48 44.81 -1.86
N THR A 466 29.57 43.91 -2.25
CA THR A 466 28.28 43.69 -1.55
C THR A 466 28.13 42.19 -1.26
N ILE A 467 27.35 41.83 -0.23
CA ILE A 467 27.21 40.45 0.24
C ILE A 467 26.02 39.79 -0.48
N ASP A 468 26.31 38.97 -1.49
CA ASP A 468 25.30 38.18 -2.20
C ASP A 468 25.02 36.83 -1.50
N ASN A 469 23.74 36.46 -1.47
CA ASN A 469 23.33 35.12 -1.05
C ASN A 469 23.58 34.14 -2.20
N HIS A 470 24.52 33.21 -2.04
CA HIS A 470 24.79 32.18 -3.06
C HIS A 470 23.57 31.24 -3.26
N PRO A 471 22.93 31.21 -4.45
CA PRO A 471 22.00 30.15 -4.78
C PRO A 471 22.78 28.88 -5.08
N THR A 472 22.52 27.81 -4.34
CA THR A 472 23.32 26.58 -4.44
C THR A 472 23.07 25.85 -5.76
N GLU A 473 24.13 25.35 -6.39
CA GLU A 473 24.15 25.03 -7.82
C GLU A 473 23.16 23.93 -8.23
N SER A 474 22.41 24.19 -9.31
CA SER A 474 21.48 23.21 -9.92
C SER A 474 22.11 22.53 -11.13
N ILE A 475 22.16 21.19 -11.12
CA ILE A 475 22.44 20.28 -12.26
C ILE A 475 23.52 20.82 -13.23
N LEU A 476 24.78 20.64 -12.88
CA LEU A 476 25.90 21.27 -13.60
C LEU A 476 26.14 20.69 -15.00
N TRP A 477 25.49 21.26 -16.02
CA TRP A 477 25.95 21.17 -17.41
C TRP A 477 27.44 21.52 -17.55
N PRO A 478 28.02 22.50 -16.81
CA PRO A 478 29.47 22.71 -16.80
C PRO A 478 30.29 21.49 -16.37
N ARG A 479 29.85 20.68 -15.39
CA ARG A 479 30.57 19.44 -15.04
C ARG A 479 30.43 18.36 -16.10
N PHE A 480 29.26 18.26 -16.75
CA PHE A 480 29.09 17.35 -17.90
C PHE A 480 29.97 17.77 -19.09
N ILE A 481 30.00 19.06 -19.44
CA ILE A 481 30.86 19.60 -20.49
C ILE A 481 32.34 19.49 -20.13
N SER A 482 32.73 19.69 -18.86
CA SER A 482 34.10 19.50 -18.38
C SER A 482 34.54 18.04 -18.49
N ARG A 483 33.76 17.09 -17.93
CA ARG A 483 34.04 15.65 -18.04
C ARG A 483 34.00 15.15 -19.49
N LEU A 484 33.22 15.78 -20.39
CA LEU A 484 33.27 15.54 -21.84
C LEU A 484 34.54 16.10 -22.49
N LYS A 485 34.95 17.33 -22.17
CA LYS A 485 36.21 17.94 -22.64
C LYS A 485 37.41 17.08 -22.23
N GLU A 486 37.42 16.63 -20.98
CA GLU A 486 38.42 15.72 -20.41
C GLU A 486 38.43 14.36 -21.13
N ALA A 487 37.27 13.70 -21.25
CA ALA A 487 37.14 12.41 -21.95
C ALA A 487 37.44 12.47 -23.46
N PHE A 488 37.41 13.66 -24.08
CA PHE A 488 37.76 13.88 -25.48
C PHE A 488 39.09 14.64 -25.69
N PHE A 489 39.87 14.89 -24.63
CA PHE A 489 41.14 15.60 -24.66
C PHE A 489 41.08 16.98 -25.34
N VAL A 490 40.04 17.76 -25.05
CA VAL A 490 39.81 19.11 -25.59
C VAL A 490 40.22 20.17 -24.57
N ASP A 491 41.17 21.03 -24.93
CA ASP A 491 41.70 22.09 -24.05
C ASP A 491 40.61 23.04 -23.53
N SER A 492 40.71 23.39 -22.25
CA SER A 492 39.77 24.29 -21.57
C SER A 492 40.06 25.76 -21.88
N VAL A 493 39.78 26.18 -23.11
CA VAL A 493 39.57 27.60 -23.41
C VAL A 493 38.16 27.97 -22.95
N ALA A 494 38.06 28.93 -22.02
CA ALA A 494 36.78 29.42 -21.52
C ALA A 494 36.01 30.15 -22.63
N ASN A 495 35.01 29.50 -23.22
CA ASN A 495 34.17 30.12 -24.24
C ASN A 495 33.06 30.94 -23.59
N THR A 496 32.79 32.14 -24.12
CA THR A 496 31.71 33.02 -23.65
C THR A 496 30.35 32.33 -23.64
N GLY A 497 30.09 31.43 -24.60
CA GLY A 497 28.87 30.62 -24.65
C GLY A 497 28.70 29.65 -23.47
N GLU A 498 29.76 29.26 -22.76
CA GLU A 498 29.64 28.42 -21.54
C GLU A 498 29.13 29.25 -20.36
N GLN A 499 29.61 30.50 -20.22
CA GLN A 499 29.07 31.46 -19.26
C GLN A 499 27.63 31.84 -19.61
N GLU A 500 27.31 31.99 -20.90
CA GLU A 500 25.95 32.27 -21.39
C GLU A 500 24.98 31.11 -21.09
N VAL A 501 25.41 29.85 -21.22
CA VAL A 501 24.64 28.67 -20.79
C VAL A 501 24.45 28.65 -19.27
N VAL A 502 25.48 28.93 -18.47
CA VAL A 502 25.38 28.99 -17.01
C VAL A 502 24.41 30.08 -16.55
N VAL A 503 24.51 31.29 -17.12
CA VAL A 503 23.61 32.41 -16.82
C VAL A 503 22.18 32.08 -17.25
N THR A 504 21.98 31.51 -18.44
CA THR A 504 20.65 31.09 -18.92
C THR A 504 20.06 29.99 -18.04
N GLN A 505 20.87 29.05 -17.55
CA GLN A 505 20.41 27.99 -16.65
C GLN A 505 20.05 28.55 -15.26
N ALA A 506 20.87 29.44 -14.70
CA ALA A 506 20.59 30.12 -13.44
C ALA A 506 19.30 30.96 -13.51
N GLN A 507 19.02 31.58 -14.66
CA GLN A 507 17.77 32.30 -14.92
C GLN A 507 16.53 31.39 -15.05
N ASN A 508 16.71 30.09 -15.30
CA ASN A 508 15.63 29.09 -15.38
C ASN A 508 15.47 28.24 -14.11
N ALA A 509 16.38 28.37 -13.13
CA ALA A 509 16.43 27.53 -11.93
C ALA A 509 15.43 27.98 -10.83
N TYR A 510 14.14 27.94 -11.15
CA TYR A 510 13.01 28.55 -10.42
C TYR A 510 13.07 30.09 -10.36
N PRO A 511 11.91 30.78 -10.39
CA PRO A 511 11.88 32.22 -10.17
C PRO A 511 12.28 32.53 -8.71
N ASN A 512 13.25 33.43 -8.51
CA ASN A 512 13.59 33.99 -7.19
C ASN A 512 12.46 34.83 -6.53
N ARG A 513 11.25 34.81 -7.09
CA ARG A 513 10.03 35.35 -6.51
C ARG A 513 9.03 34.21 -6.32
N LEU A 514 8.64 33.98 -5.07
CA LEU A 514 7.44 33.23 -4.69
C LEU A 514 6.23 33.80 -5.45
N SER A 515 5.30 32.95 -5.89
CA SER A 515 3.99 33.40 -6.34
C SER A 515 3.22 34.06 -5.19
N ASP A 516 2.21 34.87 -5.53
CA ASP A 516 1.32 35.48 -4.52
C ASP A 516 0.69 34.42 -3.60
N SER A 517 0.48 33.20 -4.10
CA SER A 517 -0.07 32.08 -3.30
C SER A 517 0.93 31.53 -2.29
N GLU A 518 2.21 31.41 -2.66
CA GLU A 518 3.30 30.95 -1.79
C GLU A 518 3.64 32.02 -0.76
N TYR A 519 3.73 33.27 -1.19
CA TYR A 519 3.96 34.41 -0.30
C TYR A 519 2.82 34.56 0.73
N ALA A 520 1.55 34.37 0.32
CA ALA A 520 0.41 34.37 1.24
C ALA A 520 0.46 33.21 2.26
N ARG A 521 0.82 31.98 1.82
CA ARG A 521 1.04 30.84 2.73
C ARG A 521 2.16 31.17 3.73
N LEU A 522 3.32 31.58 3.23
CA LEU A 522 4.51 31.84 4.02
C LEU A 522 4.27 32.95 5.05
N LYS A 523 3.63 34.05 4.63
CA LYS A 523 3.25 35.13 5.54
C LYS A 523 2.27 34.65 6.62
N SER A 524 1.20 33.94 6.25
CA SER A 524 0.24 33.41 7.24
C SER A 524 0.88 32.45 8.24
N VAL A 525 1.95 31.75 7.84
CA VAL A 525 2.75 30.90 8.72
C VAL A 525 3.64 31.75 9.64
N VAL A 526 4.37 32.73 9.09
CA VAL A 526 5.24 33.65 9.86
C VAL A 526 4.44 34.47 10.88
N ASP A 527 3.24 34.93 10.53
CA ASP A 527 2.34 35.67 11.43
C ASP A 527 1.81 34.79 12.59
N SER A 528 2.01 33.46 12.54
CA SER A 528 1.67 32.50 13.61
C SER A 528 2.86 32.06 14.48
N PHE A 529 4.05 32.64 14.29
CA PHE A 529 5.24 32.27 15.06
C PHE A 529 5.11 32.60 16.56
N PRO A 530 5.72 31.80 17.45
CA PRO A 530 5.69 32.06 18.88
C PRO A 530 6.51 33.32 19.22
N PRO A 531 6.26 33.98 20.37
CA PRO A 531 7.08 35.09 20.84
C PRO A 531 8.55 34.68 21.01
N ARG A 532 9.49 35.61 20.77
CA ARG A 532 10.95 35.34 20.78
C ARG A 532 11.43 34.50 21.99
N PRO A 533 11.05 34.79 23.27
CA PRO A 533 11.51 33.98 24.40
C PRO A 533 11.03 32.52 24.36
N VAL A 534 9.86 32.26 23.78
CA VAL A 534 9.32 30.90 23.61
C VAL A 534 10.05 30.17 22.48
N ALA A 535 10.38 30.86 21.39
CA ALA A 535 11.22 30.32 20.32
C ALA A 535 12.62 29.94 20.83
N GLU A 536 13.28 30.85 21.56
CA GLU A 536 14.61 30.64 22.14
C GLU A 536 14.61 29.51 23.18
N PHE A 537 13.55 29.41 24.00
CA PHE A 537 13.33 28.27 24.90
C PHE A 537 13.21 26.96 24.11
N LEU A 538 12.27 26.84 23.16
CA LEU A 538 12.04 25.60 22.41
C LEU A 538 13.29 25.14 21.64
N VAL A 539 14.08 26.07 21.11
CA VAL A 539 15.36 25.78 20.45
C VAL A 539 16.41 25.33 21.47
N SER A 540 16.49 25.94 22.65
CA SER A 540 17.39 25.47 23.72
C SER A 540 17.00 24.07 24.23
N VAL A 541 15.71 23.74 24.31
CA VAL A 541 15.24 22.40 24.68
C VAL A 541 15.55 21.40 23.57
N CYS A 542 15.31 21.77 22.31
CA CYS A 542 15.68 20.94 21.16
C CYS A 542 17.19 20.65 21.15
N ILE A 543 18.05 21.64 21.39
CA ILE A 543 19.51 21.45 21.40
C ILE A 543 19.99 20.60 22.58
N ARG A 544 19.34 20.69 23.76
CA ARG A 544 19.76 19.95 24.96
C ARG A 544 19.31 18.48 24.99
N HIS A 545 18.12 18.20 24.44
CA HIS A 545 17.45 16.89 24.59
C HIS A 545 17.04 16.22 23.28
N GLY A 546 16.86 17.00 22.20
CA GLY A 546 16.42 16.51 20.89
C GLY A 546 17.53 16.39 19.84
N VAL A 547 18.67 17.07 20.04
CA VAL A 547 19.93 16.79 19.34
C VAL A 547 20.62 15.67 20.11
N ASP A 548 20.68 14.51 19.48
CA ASP A 548 21.18 13.27 20.04
C ASP A 548 22.46 12.86 19.31
N ILE A 549 22.51 11.64 18.78
CA ILE A 549 23.61 11.17 17.93
C ILE A 549 23.64 11.89 16.57
N PHE A 550 22.52 12.46 16.12
CA PHE A 550 22.39 13.02 14.77
C PHE A 550 22.68 14.52 14.71
N PHE A 551 23.46 14.93 13.72
CA PHE A 551 23.58 16.33 13.31
C PHE A 551 22.36 16.74 12.47
N TYR A 552 21.54 17.65 12.99
CA TYR A 552 20.37 18.19 12.30
C TYR A 552 20.65 19.55 11.63
N PHE A 553 21.39 20.42 12.31
CA PHE A 553 21.71 21.79 11.90
C PHE A 553 22.91 22.31 12.70
N ASP A 554 23.60 23.35 12.21
CA ASP A 554 24.60 24.07 13.01
C ASP A 554 23.87 24.93 14.05
N GLN A 555 24.13 24.64 15.32
CA GLN A 555 23.44 25.21 16.47
C GLN A 555 23.72 26.70 16.63
N ALA A 556 24.96 27.14 16.38
CA ALA A 556 25.33 28.56 16.48
C ALA A 556 24.66 29.36 15.37
N GLN A 557 24.77 28.88 14.12
CA GLN A 557 24.17 29.54 12.96
C GLN A 557 22.64 29.68 13.13
N ILE A 558 21.95 28.64 13.61
CA ILE A 558 20.50 28.71 13.85
C ILE A 558 20.14 29.73 14.95
N ILE A 559 20.92 29.82 16.04
CA ILE A 559 20.68 30.80 17.11
C ILE A 559 20.81 32.23 16.58
N ASP A 560 21.84 32.51 15.77
CA ASP A 560 22.04 33.83 15.17
C ASP A 560 20.99 34.15 14.10
N GLU A 561 20.61 33.18 13.26
CA GLU A 561 19.53 33.33 12.27
C GLU A 561 18.17 33.60 12.95
N ILE A 562 17.88 32.97 14.09
CA ILE A 562 16.69 33.26 14.91
C ILE A 562 16.74 34.68 15.47
N ALA A 563 17.89 35.09 16.04
CA ALA A 563 18.06 36.44 16.57
C ALA A 563 17.84 37.51 15.48
N GLN A 564 18.36 37.28 14.28
CA GLN A 564 18.13 38.14 13.11
C GLN A 564 16.66 38.13 12.65
N PHE A 565 16.02 36.96 12.58
CA PHE A 565 14.61 36.82 12.18
C PHE A 565 13.66 37.60 13.09
N TYR A 566 13.88 37.59 14.41
CA TYR A 566 13.04 38.32 15.37
C TYR A 566 13.40 39.80 15.55
N THR A 567 14.64 40.21 15.31
CA THR A 567 15.06 41.63 15.46
C THR A 567 14.86 42.45 14.19
N ASN A 568 15.11 41.88 13.01
CA ASN A 568 14.98 42.57 11.73
C ASN A 568 13.72 42.10 10.98
N SER A 569 12.68 42.95 11.00
CA SER A 569 11.42 42.70 10.27
C SER A 569 11.57 42.66 8.75
N SER A 570 12.70 43.14 8.21
CA SER A 570 13.05 43.09 6.78
C SER A 570 14.10 42.01 6.47
N SER A 571 14.40 41.09 7.39
CA SER A 571 15.37 40.02 7.17
C SER A 571 14.90 39.06 6.05
N PRO A 572 15.75 38.67 5.09
CA PRO A 572 15.39 37.71 4.04
C PRO A 572 14.98 36.34 4.57
N LEU A 573 15.40 36.00 5.81
CA LEU A 573 14.97 34.80 6.54
C LEU A 573 13.44 34.77 6.76
N ARG A 574 12.77 35.94 6.82
CA ARG A 574 11.30 36.04 6.91
C ARG A 574 10.60 35.75 5.57
N THR A 575 11.37 35.50 4.51
CA THR A 575 10.90 35.17 3.16
C THR A 575 11.51 33.88 2.58
N ASP A 576 12.26 33.10 3.35
CA ASP A 576 12.79 31.79 2.94
C ASP A 576 11.91 30.64 3.48
N PRO A 577 11.12 29.93 2.64
CA PRO A 577 10.34 28.77 3.07
C PRO A 577 11.19 27.66 3.70
N SER A 578 12.44 27.49 3.26
CA SER A 578 13.33 26.44 3.74
C SER A 578 13.76 26.71 5.20
N PHE A 579 14.21 27.93 5.50
CA PHE A 579 14.48 28.36 6.87
C PHE A 579 13.24 28.32 7.78
N ILE A 580 12.12 28.90 7.33
CA ILE A 580 10.90 29.00 8.14
C ILE A 580 10.35 27.61 8.47
N CYS A 581 10.39 26.67 7.52
CA CYS A 581 9.96 25.29 7.74
C CYS A 581 10.95 24.48 8.59
N LEU A 582 12.27 24.70 8.45
CA LEU A 582 13.27 24.11 9.34
C LEU A 582 13.03 24.54 10.79
N LEU A 583 12.84 25.84 11.02
CA LEU A 583 12.64 26.41 12.35
C LEU A 583 11.33 25.93 13.01
N LEU A 584 10.24 25.76 12.24
CA LEU A 584 9.02 25.10 12.73
C LEU A 584 9.24 23.62 13.07
N GLY A 585 10.11 22.92 12.33
CA GLY A 585 10.56 21.58 12.69
C GLY A 585 11.29 21.56 14.03
N ILE A 586 12.25 22.48 14.24
CA ILE A 586 12.99 22.63 15.50
C ILE A 586 12.03 22.92 16.67
N PHE A 587 11.03 23.79 16.47
CA PHE A 587 10.00 24.02 17.48
C PHE A 587 9.15 22.77 17.75
N ALA A 588 8.75 22.01 16.73
CA ALA A 588 7.95 20.79 16.90
C ALA A 588 8.73 19.71 17.68
N LEU A 589 10.00 19.48 17.33
CA LEU A 589 10.87 18.53 18.01
C LEU A 589 11.16 19.00 19.44
N GLY A 590 11.60 20.25 19.65
CA GLY A 590 11.83 20.83 20.99
C GLY A 590 10.61 20.72 21.91
N SER A 591 9.40 20.97 21.39
CA SER A 591 8.13 20.80 22.12
C SER A 591 7.86 19.37 22.60
N SER A 592 8.52 18.36 22.02
CA SER A 592 8.38 16.96 22.42
C SER A 592 9.22 16.62 23.66
N TRP A 593 10.26 17.43 23.94
CA TRP A 593 11.21 17.23 25.05
C TRP A 593 11.01 18.21 26.22
N THR A 594 10.14 19.22 26.10
CA THR A 594 9.84 20.15 27.21
C THR A 594 9.38 19.51 28.52
N PRO A 595 8.81 18.28 28.59
CA PRO A 595 8.54 17.61 29.87
C PRO A 595 9.80 17.37 30.73
N LEU A 596 11.00 17.26 30.14
CA LEU A 596 12.27 17.10 30.87
C LEU A 596 12.75 18.41 31.54
N GLU A 597 12.23 19.56 31.11
CA GLU A 597 12.59 20.90 31.62
C GLU A 597 11.56 21.44 32.63
N ARG A 598 10.57 20.63 33.00
CA ARG A 598 9.47 21.04 33.88
C ARG A 598 9.93 21.09 35.34
N PRO A 599 9.79 22.23 36.05
CA PRO A 599 9.97 22.27 37.50
C PRO A 599 8.95 21.38 38.20
N ILE A 600 9.40 20.63 39.23
CA ILE A 600 8.66 19.57 39.92
C ILE A 600 7.26 20.03 40.34
N ASP A 601 7.14 21.24 40.90
CA ASP A 601 5.90 21.77 41.47
C ASP A 601 4.98 22.48 40.45
N SER A 602 5.33 22.53 39.17
CA SER A 602 4.50 23.18 38.14
C SER A 602 3.27 22.32 37.81
N PRO A 603 2.05 22.89 37.70
CA PRO A 603 0.85 22.12 37.35
C PRO A 603 0.92 21.53 35.94
N LEU A 604 0.15 20.45 35.70
CA LEU A 604 -0.08 19.94 34.35
C LEU A 604 -0.93 20.93 33.53
N PRO A 605 -0.64 21.17 32.24
CA PRO A 605 -1.56 21.85 31.34
C PRO A 605 -2.92 21.15 31.33
N HIS A 606 -4.02 21.92 31.39
CA HIS A 606 -5.37 21.37 31.40
C HIS A 606 -5.83 20.94 29.99
N GLY A 607 -6.14 19.66 29.83
CA GLY A 607 -6.68 19.07 28.59
C GLY A 607 -5.98 17.76 28.21
N ASP A 608 -6.69 16.85 27.56
CA ASP A 608 -6.17 15.52 27.20
C ASP A 608 -4.87 15.56 26.38
N ASP A 609 -3.97 14.62 26.71
CA ASP A 609 -2.98 13.92 25.86
C ASP A 609 -2.63 14.53 24.49
N SER A 610 -2.21 15.80 24.50
CA SER A 610 -1.92 16.56 23.30
C SER A 610 -0.42 16.62 23.03
N ASP A 611 -0.03 16.11 21.87
CA ASP A 611 1.33 16.30 21.32
C ASP A 611 1.54 17.80 21.07
N LEU A 612 2.43 18.41 21.87
CA LEU A 612 2.62 19.86 21.93
C LEU A 612 3.24 20.43 20.64
N GLY A 613 4.09 19.63 19.97
CA GLY A 613 4.71 20.00 18.69
C GLY A 613 3.73 20.13 17.53
N ARG A 614 2.52 19.56 17.66
CA ARG A 614 1.48 19.49 16.63
C ARG A 614 1.14 20.83 15.99
N VAL A 615 1.19 21.92 16.75
CA VAL A 615 0.89 23.27 16.26
C VAL A 615 1.94 23.69 15.22
N PHE A 616 3.22 23.56 15.55
CA PHE A 616 4.32 23.90 14.65
C PHE A 616 4.39 22.94 13.46
N PHE A 617 4.18 21.63 13.68
CA PHE A 617 4.11 20.65 12.59
C PHE A 617 2.98 20.93 11.59
N ARG A 618 1.79 21.35 12.07
CA ARG A 618 0.68 21.74 11.20
C ARG A 618 1.06 22.91 10.29
N GLN A 619 1.78 23.91 10.80
CA GLN A 619 2.26 25.04 10.00
C GLN A 619 3.36 24.62 9.02
N ALA A 620 4.34 23.82 9.47
CA ALA A 620 5.39 23.27 8.60
C ALA A 620 4.81 22.48 7.42
N LYS A 621 3.72 21.72 7.65
CA LYS A 621 3.01 20.97 6.61
C LYS A 621 2.36 21.87 5.54
N LEU A 622 2.03 23.12 5.82
CA LEU A 622 1.52 24.07 4.82
C LEU A 622 2.60 24.52 3.83
N LEU A 623 3.87 24.55 4.26
CA LEU A 623 5.02 24.90 3.43
C LEU A 623 5.64 23.70 2.71
N MET A 624 5.17 22.47 2.98
CA MET A 624 5.76 21.26 2.40
C MET A 624 5.77 21.20 0.86
N PRO A 625 4.76 21.66 0.10
CA PRO A 625 4.86 21.68 -1.36
C PRO A 625 6.06 22.53 -1.82
N ASP A 626 6.11 23.75 -1.31
CA ASP A 626 7.11 24.79 -1.60
C ASP A 626 8.53 24.31 -1.22
N VAL A 627 8.67 23.67 -0.05
CA VAL A 627 9.92 23.08 0.45
C VAL A 627 10.31 21.82 -0.34
N ILE A 628 9.35 21.00 -0.79
CA ILE A 628 9.61 19.76 -1.55
C ILE A 628 10.27 20.07 -2.90
N GLU A 629 9.87 21.15 -3.56
CA GLU A 629 10.45 21.55 -4.85
C GLU A 629 11.86 22.12 -4.68
N ARG A 630 12.11 22.93 -3.64
CA ARG A 630 13.42 23.53 -3.34
C ARG A 630 14.54 22.51 -3.09
N SER A 631 15.75 22.87 -3.51
CA SER A 631 16.98 22.07 -3.45
C SER A 631 18.08 22.88 -2.75
N ASP A 632 17.98 22.99 -1.44
CA ASP A 632 18.95 23.64 -0.56
C ASP A 632 19.10 22.84 0.75
N LEU A 633 20.16 23.11 1.52
CA LEU A 633 20.46 22.37 2.74
C LEU A 633 19.36 22.53 3.81
N ARG A 634 18.82 23.74 4.03
CA ARG A 634 17.76 23.97 5.03
C ARG A 634 16.49 23.18 4.68
N ALA A 635 16.16 23.08 3.40
CA ALA A 635 15.04 22.27 2.93
C ALA A 635 15.25 20.77 3.20
N ILE A 636 16.47 20.26 3.01
CA ILE A 636 16.81 18.85 3.31
C ILE A 636 16.70 18.61 4.83
N GLN A 637 17.27 19.50 5.64
CA GLN A 637 17.20 19.46 7.10
C GLN A 637 15.76 19.53 7.61
N ALA A 638 14.91 20.39 7.04
CA ALA A 638 13.50 20.50 7.40
C ALA A 638 12.75 19.17 7.17
N ARG A 639 12.94 18.53 6.00
CA ARG A 639 12.34 17.21 5.71
C ARG A 639 12.82 16.14 6.68
N PHE A 640 14.13 16.11 6.97
CA PHE A 640 14.75 15.14 7.89
C PHE A 640 14.19 15.27 9.31
N LEU A 641 14.22 16.48 9.87
CA LEU A 641 13.81 16.78 11.24
C LEU A 641 12.29 16.57 11.43
N LEU A 642 11.45 16.97 10.46
CA LEU A 642 10.02 16.64 10.47
C LEU A 642 9.77 15.13 10.38
N GLY A 643 10.63 14.39 9.67
CA GLY A 643 10.65 12.92 9.68
C GLY A 643 10.91 12.35 11.07
N VAL A 644 11.91 12.86 11.79
CA VAL A 644 12.25 12.42 13.17
C VAL A 644 11.13 12.74 14.16
N TYR A 645 10.59 13.95 14.14
CA TYR A 645 9.46 14.34 14.99
C TYR A 645 8.20 13.47 14.75
N LEU A 646 8.02 12.92 13.54
CA LEU A 646 6.93 11.98 13.23
C LEU A 646 7.17 10.54 13.70
N MET A 647 8.38 10.14 14.10
CA MET A 647 8.70 8.77 14.53
C MET A 647 7.94 8.31 15.81
N PRO A 648 7.90 9.08 16.92
CA PRO A 648 7.19 8.65 18.13
C PRO A 648 5.67 8.83 18.06
N LEU A 649 5.16 9.58 17.08
CA LEU A 649 3.74 9.79 16.88
C LEU A 649 3.12 8.59 16.15
N ASN A 650 1.79 8.45 16.20
CA ASN A 650 1.03 7.44 15.46
C ASN A 650 0.98 7.79 13.94
N ALA A 651 2.16 7.88 13.32
CA ALA A 651 2.38 8.46 12.00
C ALA A 651 3.70 7.96 11.35
N ALA A 652 4.26 6.82 11.78
CA ALA A 652 5.55 6.33 11.28
C ALA A 652 5.57 6.08 9.76
N GLY A 653 4.44 5.74 9.14
CA GLY A 653 4.32 5.71 7.67
C GLY A 653 4.57 7.08 7.02
N SER A 654 4.16 8.18 7.67
CA SER A 654 4.53 9.55 7.27
C SER A 654 5.99 9.86 7.60
N SER A 655 6.50 9.44 8.76
CA SER A 655 7.93 9.59 9.11
C SER A 655 8.83 8.98 8.02
N TYR A 656 8.57 7.73 7.62
CA TYR A 656 9.29 7.05 6.54
C TYR A 656 9.21 7.80 5.20
N VAL A 657 8.05 8.38 4.86
CA VAL A 657 7.90 9.21 3.65
C VAL A 657 8.75 10.48 3.72
N TYR A 658 8.75 11.18 4.86
CA TYR A 658 9.55 12.41 5.06
C TYR A 658 11.06 12.10 5.08
N MET A 659 11.47 11.01 5.75
CA MET A 659 12.84 10.49 5.78
C MET A 659 13.31 10.12 4.36
N GLY A 660 12.50 9.37 3.61
CA GLY A 660 12.78 9.03 2.21
C GLY A 660 12.75 10.23 1.26
N LEU A 661 12.01 11.30 1.57
CA LEU A 661 12.10 12.58 0.84
C LEU A 661 13.39 13.33 1.15
N ALA A 662 13.84 13.34 2.41
CA ALA A 662 15.13 13.91 2.81
C ALA A 662 16.29 13.16 2.14
N LEU A 663 16.32 11.81 2.22
CA LEU A 663 17.33 10.96 1.60
C LEU A 663 17.40 11.15 0.08
N ARG A 664 16.26 11.12 -0.64
CA ARG A 664 16.25 11.32 -2.10
C ARG A 664 16.67 12.73 -2.52
N LYS A 665 16.40 13.76 -1.70
CA LYS A 665 16.92 15.12 -1.95
C LYS A 665 18.39 15.27 -1.57
N ALA A 666 18.90 14.57 -0.56
CA ALA A 666 20.32 14.50 -0.24
C ALA A 666 21.13 13.82 -1.36
N LEU A 667 20.61 12.73 -1.92
CA LEU A 667 21.17 12.07 -3.12
C LEU A 667 21.17 13.01 -4.33
N ALA A 668 20.04 13.65 -4.64
CA ALA A 668 19.89 14.58 -5.76
C ALA A 668 20.58 15.95 -5.54
N PHE A 669 21.30 16.11 -4.44
CA PHE A 669 22.12 17.28 -4.08
C PHE A 669 23.56 16.84 -3.74
N ASP A 670 23.94 15.65 -4.22
CA ASP A 670 25.26 15.02 -4.17
C ASP A 670 25.92 14.94 -2.79
N LEU A 671 25.13 14.93 -1.70
CA LEU A 671 25.66 14.86 -0.32
C LEU A 671 26.35 13.52 0.01
N HIS A 672 26.18 12.51 -0.85
CA HIS A 672 26.80 11.19 -0.78
C HIS A 672 28.15 11.12 -1.51
N GLN A 673 28.52 12.18 -2.24
CA GLN A 673 29.72 12.26 -3.08
C GLN A 673 30.77 13.19 -2.46
N VAL A 674 32.02 13.07 -2.90
CA VAL A 674 33.04 14.07 -2.61
C VAL A 674 32.71 15.36 -3.39
N PRO A 675 32.71 16.56 -2.77
CA PRO A 675 32.40 17.79 -3.50
C PRO A 675 33.51 18.20 -4.51
N ASP A 676 33.32 17.94 -5.81
CA ASP A 676 34.28 18.30 -6.89
C ASP A 676 34.67 19.80 -6.96
N ASN A 677 33.94 20.71 -6.29
CA ASN A 677 34.19 22.16 -6.40
C ASN A 677 35.24 22.62 -5.38
N GLU A 678 36.38 23.12 -5.87
CA GLU A 678 37.38 23.86 -5.06
C GLU A 678 36.80 25.12 -4.38
N THR A 679 35.65 25.63 -4.85
CA THR A 679 34.99 26.85 -4.34
C THR A 679 34.17 26.65 -3.07
N VAL A 680 33.94 25.42 -2.61
CA VAL A 680 33.19 25.14 -1.38
C VAL A 680 34.17 25.15 -0.20
N ASP A 681 33.84 25.88 0.88
CA ASP A 681 34.70 25.93 2.06
C ASP A 681 34.63 24.64 2.89
N ASP A 682 35.63 24.40 3.73
CA ASP A 682 35.72 23.15 4.49
C ASP A 682 34.63 23.03 5.57
N ARG A 683 34.05 24.16 5.98
CA ARG A 683 32.89 24.20 6.87
C ARG A 683 31.64 23.65 6.19
N GLU A 684 31.33 24.08 4.97
CA GLU A 684 30.18 23.56 4.22
C GLU A 684 30.40 22.10 3.81
N LYS A 685 31.63 21.70 3.44
CA LYS A 685 31.96 20.28 3.19
C LYS A 685 31.64 19.39 4.39
N GLU A 686 32.07 19.79 5.59
CA GLU A 686 31.82 19.02 6.81
C GLU A 686 30.34 19.06 7.24
N ILE A 687 29.65 20.21 7.11
CA ILE A 687 28.19 20.30 7.35
C ILE A 687 27.40 19.38 6.40
N ARG A 688 27.80 19.30 5.12
CA ARG A 688 27.23 18.38 4.13
C ARG A 688 27.49 16.91 4.52
N CYS A 689 28.72 16.59 4.92
CA CYS A 689 29.11 15.26 5.40
C CYS A 689 28.30 14.81 6.62
N ARG A 690 28.23 15.66 7.67
CA ARG A 690 27.45 15.37 8.88
C ARG A 690 25.96 15.21 8.58
N LEU A 691 25.39 16.04 7.71
CA LEU A 691 23.98 15.91 7.32
C LEU A 691 23.72 14.61 6.54
N TRP A 692 24.61 14.23 5.62
CA TRP A 692 24.52 12.94 4.92
C TRP A 692 24.53 11.77 5.89
N TRP A 693 25.53 11.68 6.77
CA TRP A 693 25.65 10.55 7.69
C TRP A 693 24.54 10.51 8.74
N SER A 694 23.95 11.64 9.13
CA SER A 694 22.69 11.65 9.92
C SER A 694 21.54 10.99 9.19
N ILE A 695 21.26 11.43 7.96
CA ILE A 695 20.13 10.95 7.16
C ILE A 695 20.32 9.47 6.83
N TYR A 696 21.52 9.09 6.37
CA TYR A 696 21.86 7.70 6.06
C TYR A 696 21.72 6.81 7.29
N SER A 697 22.33 7.18 8.41
CA SER A 697 22.37 6.32 9.60
C SER A 697 21.00 6.12 10.21
N LEU A 698 20.16 7.16 10.28
CA LEU A 698 18.82 7.05 10.84
C LEU A 698 17.84 6.36 9.88
N GLU A 699 17.89 6.64 8.57
CA GLU A 699 17.07 5.93 7.58
C GLU A 699 17.42 4.45 7.55
N ARG A 700 18.73 4.13 7.55
CA ARG A 700 19.17 2.74 7.46
C ARG A 700 18.91 1.96 8.74
N CYS A 701 19.13 2.56 9.91
CA CYS A 701 18.70 1.97 11.17
C CYS A 701 17.18 1.68 11.16
N THR A 702 16.37 2.65 10.70
CA THR A 702 14.91 2.53 10.62
C THR A 702 14.44 1.49 9.59
N THR A 703 15.11 1.33 8.44
CA THR A 703 14.74 0.30 7.46
C THR A 703 15.08 -1.11 7.93
N ILE A 704 16.22 -1.31 8.59
CA ILE A 704 16.56 -2.60 9.23
C ILE A 704 15.51 -2.93 10.31
N LYS A 705 15.19 -1.96 11.18
CA LYS A 705 14.26 -2.06 12.31
C LYS A 705 12.77 -2.19 11.98
N LEU A 706 12.40 -2.03 10.71
CA LEU A 706 11.02 -2.16 10.21
C LEU A 706 10.94 -3.17 9.05
N ASN A 707 11.99 -3.99 8.88
CA ASN A 707 12.17 -4.98 7.81
C ASN A 707 11.84 -4.44 6.40
N ARG A 708 12.24 -3.19 6.11
CA ARG A 708 11.96 -2.50 4.85
C ARG A 708 13.12 -2.66 3.86
N PRO A 709 12.83 -2.69 2.54
CA PRO A 709 13.87 -2.69 1.51
C PRO A 709 14.85 -1.52 1.70
N ARG A 710 16.15 -1.80 1.53
CA ARG A 710 17.24 -0.82 1.58
C ARG A 710 17.04 0.26 0.50
N SER A 711 17.08 1.53 0.89
CA SER A 711 16.90 2.67 -0.01
C SER A 711 18.15 3.09 -0.79
N VAL A 712 19.36 2.85 -0.24
CA VAL A 712 20.66 3.22 -0.82
C VAL A 712 21.66 2.09 -0.61
N HIS A 713 22.43 1.75 -1.65
CA HIS A 713 23.50 0.75 -1.58
C HIS A 713 24.82 1.41 -1.15
N PRO A 714 25.60 0.87 -0.18
CA PRO A 714 26.82 1.51 0.32
C PRO A 714 27.85 1.89 -0.74
N THR A 715 27.90 1.16 -1.87
CA THR A 715 28.87 1.38 -2.96
C THR A 715 28.68 2.66 -3.76
N ILE A 716 27.62 3.45 -3.53
CA ILE A 716 27.50 4.79 -4.14
C ILE A 716 28.00 5.92 -3.23
N ILE A 717 28.44 5.59 -2.01
CA ILE A 717 28.87 6.56 -1.01
C ILE A 717 30.38 6.76 -1.16
N GLU A 718 30.78 7.85 -1.79
CA GLU A 718 32.20 8.24 -1.97
C GLU A 718 32.67 9.19 -0.86
N ILE A 719 31.74 9.89 -0.19
CA ILE A 719 32.06 10.78 0.93
C ILE A 719 32.57 10.01 2.16
N SER A 720 33.65 10.51 2.77
CA SER A 720 34.22 9.92 4.00
C SER A 720 33.25 9.98 5.17
N LEU A 721 33.57 9.27 6.26
CA LEU A 721 32.94 9.52 7.56
C LEU A 721 33.16 10.99 8.01
N PRO A 722 32.31 11.54 8.91
CA PRO A 722 32.47 12.88 9.45
C PRO A 722 33.79 13.07 10.20
N SER A 723 34.22 14.33 10.35
CA SER A 723 35.51 14.68 10.95
C SER A 723 35.40 15.84 11.95
N PRO A 724 36.17 15.85 13.06
CA PRO A 724 36.26 17.00 13.94
C PRO A 724 36.84 18.21 13.20
N LEU A 725 36.08 19.31 13.19
CA LEU A 725 36.41 20.57 12.51
C LEU A 725 36.23 21.71 13.52
N PRO A 726 37.32 22.25 14.10
CA PRO A 726 37.25 23.20 15.22
C PRO A 726 36.51 24.52 14.96
N SER A 727 36.22 24.89 13.71
CA SER A 727 35.39 26.05 13.35
C SER A 727 33.88 25.80 13.49
N VAL A 728 33.45 24.53 13.44
CA VAL A 728 32.06 24.11 13.70
C VAL A 728 31.91 23.68 15.16
N ASP A 729 32.79 22.79 15.62
CA ASP A 729 32.62 22.05 16.89
C ASP A 729 32.62 22.98 18.11
N ARG A 730 33.58 23.92 18.18
CA ARG A 730 33.72 24.89 19.29
C ARG A 730 32.53 25.82 19.46
N ASN A 731 31.67 25.92 18.44
CA ASN A 731 30.49 26.78 18.43
C ASN A 731 29.19 25.99 18.70
N GLN A 732 29.23 24.65 18.69
CA GLN A 732 28.07 23.85 19.10
C GLN A 732 27.91 23.93 20.64
N LYS A 733 26.68 24.02 21.12
CA LYS A 733 26.35 23.92 22.56
C LYS A 733 26.35 22.46 23.03
N PHE A 734 26.06 21.55 22.11
CA PHE A 734 26.17 20.11 22.28
C PHE A 734 26.96 19.56 21.10
N ASP A 735 28.24 19.25 21.29
CA ASP A 735 29.05 18.58 20.28
C ASP A 735 28.78 17.08 20.31
N ASN A 736 28.37 16.53 19.16
CA ASN A 736 28.07 15.11 18.98
C ASN A 736 28.93 14.44 17.89
N ILE A 737 30.00 15.08 17.40
CA ILE A 737 30.77 14.55 16.26
C ILE A 737 31.33 13.14 16.50
N GLN A 738 31.89 12.89 17.69
CA GLN A 738 32.43 11.56 18.04
C GLN A 738 31.32 10.51 18.22
N LEU A 739 30.15 10.90 18.74
CA LEU A 739 28.97 10.04 18.85
C LEU A 739 28.44 9.67 17.45
N GLN A 740 28.39 10.65 16.54
CA GLN A 740 27.96 10.46 15.16
C GLN A 740 28.90 9.53 14.39
N ILE A 741 30.22 9.71 14.51
CA ILE A 741 31.24 8.83 13.91
C ILE A 741 31.12 7.40 14.45
N ALA A 742 30.97 7.23 15.77
CA ALA A 742 30.78 5.92 16.37
C ALA A 742 29.51 5.24 15.86
N TYR A 743 28.40 5.96 15.76
CA TYR A 743 27.13 5.42 15.28
C TYR A 743 27.14 5.08 13.78
N ALA A 744 27.71 5.94 12.93
CA ALA A 744 27.84 5.67 11.51
C ALA A 744 28.65 4.38 11.25
N ARG A 745 29.74 4.16 12.01
CA ARG A 745 30.49 2.89 11.99
C ARG A 745 29.65 1.68 12.41
N LEU A 746 28.81 1.81 13.44
CA LEU A 746 27.90 0.74 13.88
C LEU A 746 26.85 0.40 12.81
N ILE A 747 26.27 1.41 12.16
CA ILE A 747 25.30 1.20 11.08
C ILE A 747 25.95 0.53 9.86
N LEU A 748 27.20 0.85 9.51
CA LEU A 748 27.92 0.17 8.43
C LEU A 748 28.12 -1.34 8.70
N ILE A 749 28.44 -1.73 9.94
CA ILE A 749 28.54 -3.15 10.35
C ILE A 749 27.17 -3.85 10.21
N LEU A 750 26.11 -3.23 10.74
CA LEU A 750 24.73 -3.72 10.64
C LEU A 750 24.25 -3.87 9.18
N ASP A 751 24.63 -2.92 8.32
CA ASP A 751 24.19 -2.88 6.93
C ASP A 751 24.90 -3.94 6.06
N GLY A 752 26.18 -4.21 6.32
CA GLY A 752 26.91 -5.31 5.67
C GLY A 752 26.32 -6.68 5.99
N PHE A 753 25.83 -6.90 7.22
CA PHE A 753 25.10 -8.11 7.58
C PHE A 753 23.77 -8.24 6.80
N SER A 754 23.05 -7.13 6.60
CA SER A 754 21.76 -7.08 5.92
C SER A 754 21.80 -7.43 4.42
N ASP A 755 22.96 -7.37 3.75
CA ASP A 755 23.11 -7.89 2.38
C ASP A 755 23.17 -9.42 2.37
N SER A 756 24.02 -9.99 3.23
CA SER A 756 24.40 -11.41 3.20
C SER A 756 23.24 -12.38 3.36
N THR A 757 22.16 -11.93 3.99
CA THR A 757 20.91 -12.69 4.23
C THR A 757 19.95 -12.71 3.03
N THR A 758 20.17 -11.87 2.01
CA THR A 758 19.35 -11.85 0.78
C THR A 758 19.96 -12.67 -0.36
N SER A 759 21.28 -12.86 -0.37
CA SER A 759 21.98 -13.80 -1.25
C SER A 759 21.74 -15.25 -0.81
N SER A 760 21.44 -16.15 -1.74
CA SER A 760 21.15 -17.57 -1.47
C SER A 760 22.40 -18.43 -1.15
N SER A 761 23.34 -17.87 -0.40
CA SER A 761 24.61 -18.49 0.00
C SER A 761 24.71 -18.54 1.53
N VAL A 762 24.95 -19.75 2.05
CA VAL A 762 25.24 -20.07 3.46
C VAL A 762 26.37 -19.16 3.99
N PRO A 763 26.31 -18.69 5.26
CA PRO A 763 26.47 -17.26 5.55
C PRO A 763 27.90 -16.73 5.42
N ALA A 764 27.99 -15.47 5.01
CA ALA A 764 29.22 -14.67 5.01
C ALA A 764 29.66 -14.31 6.44
N ASP A 765 30.31 -15.27 7.09
CA ASP A 765 31.14 -15.12 8.29
C ASP A 765 30.54 -14.30 9.46
N LEU A 766 29.57 -14.91 10.14
CA LEU A 766 29.01 -14.39 11.41
C LEU A 766 30.08 -14.08 12.46
N ASN A 767 31.20 -14.81 12.48
CA ASN A 767 32.31 -14.57 13.42
C ASN A 767 33.00 -13.24 13.14
N LYS A 768 33.10 -12.84 11.87
CA LYS A 768 33.60 -11.52 11.47
C LYS A 768 32.70 -10.40 12.00
N VAL A 769 31.37 -10.53 11.85
CA VAL A 769 30.42 -9.52 12.37
C VAL A 769 30.48 -9.45 13.91
N GLU A 770 30.59 -10.59 14.60
CA GLU A 770 30.86 -10.61 16.04
C GLU A 770 32.17 -9.90 16.41
N ALA A 771 33.25 -10.14 15.67
CA ALA A 771 34.55 -9.51 15.90
C ALA A 771 34.52 -8.00 15.63
N GLU A 772 33.82 -7.56 14.58
CA GLU A 772 33.62 -6.15 14.25
C GLU A 772 32.81 -5.43 15.33
N LEU A 773 31.73 -6.03 15.86
CA LEU A 773 30.97 -5.47 16.97
C LEU A 773 31.82 -5.39 18.27
N ARG A 774 32.60 -6.44 18.59
CA ARG A 774 33.51 -6.43 19.75
C ARG A 774 34.58 -5.35 19.60
N SER A 775 35.20 -5.27 18.41
CA SER A 775 36.22 -4.27 18.07
C SER A 775 35.66 -2.85 18.14
N TRP A 776 34.46 -2.63 17.60
CA TRP A 776 33.73 -1.37 17.68
C TRP A 776 33.54 -0.92 19.13
N LYS A 777 33.07 -1.81 20.04
CA LYS A 777 32.91 -1.44 21.46
C LYS A 777 34.26 -1.11 22.12
N SER A 778 35.33 -1.83 21.80
CA SER A 778 36.69 -1.49 22.28
C SER A 778 37.31 -0.25 21.62
N SER A 779 36.66 0.34 20.60
CA SER A 779 37.11 1.56 19.92
C SER A 779 36.40 2.84 20.39
N LEU A 780 35.46 2.71 21.33
CA LEU A 780 34.78 3.87 21.93
C LEU A 780 35.72 4.57 22.93
N PRO A 781 35.76 5.91 22.97
CA PRO A 781 36.44 6.68 24.00
C PRO A 781 35.96 6.34 25.42
N GLU A 782 36.85 6.48 26.42
CA GLU A 782 36.51 6.29 27.84
C GLU A 782 35.38 7.24 28.32
N GLU A 783 35.32 8.45 27.75
CA GLU A 783 34.22 9.40 28.00
C GLU A 783 32.83 8.94 27.51
N PHE A 784 32.75 7.80 26.82
CA PHE A 784 31.50 7.13 26.44
C PHE A 784 31.20 5.88 27.30
N ASP A 785 31.83 5.67 28.46
CA ASP A 785 31.32 4.66 29.40
C ASP A 785 30.06 5.16 30.13
N LEU A 786 28.98 4.41 29.99
CA LEU A 786 27.68 4.69 30.60
C LEU A 786 27.61 4.22 32.07
N GLU A 787 28.64 3.53 32.57
CA GLU A 787 28.84 3.30 34.00
C GLU A 787 29.32 4.58 34.72
N ASP A 788 30.21 5.36 34.08
CA ASP A 788 30.86 6.54 34.69
C ASP A 788 30.24 7.90 34.29
N THR A 789 29.39 7.94 33.26
CA THR A 789 28.69 9.18 32.84
C THR A 789 27.60 9.58 33.85
N ASP A 790 27.70 10.77 34.45
CA ASP A 790 26.63 11.37 35.26
C ASP A 790 25.32 11.45 34.44
N PRO A 791 24.21 10.87 34.90
CA PRO A 791 22.95 10.92 34.14
C PRO A 791 22.40 12.32 33.88
N ARG A 792 22.93 13.37 34.52
CA ARG A 792 22.56 14.77 34.29
C ARG A 792 23.40 15.44 33.20
N ASP A 793 24.43 14.76 32.68
CA ASP A 793 25.13 15.21 31.47
C ASP A 793 24.21 15.05 30.25
N SER A 794 24.07 16.12 29.47
CA SER A 794 23.46 16.13 28.14
C SER A 794 23.84 14.92 27.25
N ARG A 795 25.09 14.44 27.35
CA ARG A 795 25.61 13.32 26.55
C ARG A 795 25.03 11.97 26.97
N PHE A 796 24.52 11.83 28.20
CA PHE A 796 24.04 10.55 28.76
C PHE A 796 22.99 9.87 27.88
N ARG A 797 21.98 10.62 27.38
CA ARG A 797 20.94 10.05 26.50
C ARG A 797 21.50 9.60 25.15
N ALA A 798 22.45 10.33 24.57
CA ALA A 798 23.08 9.96 23.30
C ALA A 798 24.02 8.74 23.45
N ILE A 799 24.80 8.66 24.55
CA ILE A 799 25.62 7.48 24.88
C ILE A 799 24.72 6.26 25.17
N PHE A 800 23.61 6.45 25.89
CA PHE A 800 22.58 5.42 26.08
C PHE A 800 22.02 4.91 24.74
N HIS A 801 21.67 5.80 23.80
CA HIS A 801 21.23 5.41 22.47
C HIS A 801 22.32 4.69 21.66
N LEU A 802 23.59 5.06 21.84
CA LEU A 802 24.73 4.39 21.19
C LEU A 802 24.83 2.93 21.65
N TYR A 803 24.73 2.66 22.96
CA TYR A 803 24.70 1.29 23.49
C TYR A 803 23.39 0.54 23.21
N LEU A 804 22.25 1.22 23.17
CA LEU A 804 20.96 0.61 22.80
C LEU A 804 21.02 0.02 21.41
N ASN A 805 21.56 0.76 20.43
CA ASN A 805 21.69 0.29 19.06
C ASN A 805 22.81 -0.78 18.93
N TYR A 806 23.84 -0.74 19.77
CA TYR A 806 24.84 -1.81 19.86
C TYR A 806 24.25 -3.14 20.36
N TYR A 807 23.48 -3.12 21.46
CA TYR A 807 22.81 -4.34 21.96
C TYR A 807 21.71 -4.82 21.00
N TYR A 808 21.03 -3.90 20.30
CA TYR A 808 20.15 -4.25 19.18
C TYR A 808 20.90 -5.01 18.07
N ALA A 809 22.11 -4.60 17.70
CA ALA A 809 22.89 -5.33 16.68
C ALA A 809 23.20 -6.79 17.09
N TRP A 810 23.54 -7.01 18.36
CA TRP A 810 23.70 -8.36 18.92
C TRP A 810 22.41 -9.19 18.93
N ILE A 811 21.26 -8.52 19.08
CA ILE A 811 19.95 -9.16 18.98
C ILE A 811 19.68 -9.56 17.52
N VAL A 812 19.81 -8.64 16.55
CA VAL A 812 19.57 -8.89 15.12
C VAL A 812 20.32 -10.12 14.60
N ILE A 813 21.61 -10.25 14.92
CA ILE A 813 22.43 -11.38 14.42
C ILE A 813 22.13 -12.71 15.14
N GLY A 814 21.80 -12.69 16.44
CA GLY A 814 21.64 -13.92 17.24
C GLY A 814 20.20 -14.39 17.45
N LYS A 815 19.21 -13.53 17.17
CA LYS A 815 17.77 -13.83 17.22
C LYS A 815 17.37 -15.01 16.31
N PRO A 816 17.83 -15.14 15.04
CA PRO A 816 17.49 -16.31 14.21
C PRO A 816 17.92 -17.63 14.85
N SER A 817 19.08 -17.64 15.53
CA SER A 817 19.58 -18.78 16.28
C SER A 817 18.74 -19.07 17.53
N LEU A 818 18.31 -18.03 18.26
CA LEU A 818 17.40 -18.17 19.40
C LEU A 818 16.04 -18.77 18.98
N ILE A 819 15.41 -18.26 17.91
CA ILE A 819 14.16 -18.81 17.36
C ILE A 819 14.35 -20.28 16.96
N THR A 820 15.47 -20.61 16.31
CA THR A 820 15.79 -21.98 15.91
C THR A 820 15.87 -22.92 17.11
N ARG A 821 16.56 -22.55 18.19
CA ARG A 821 16.63 -23.38 19.42
C ARG A 821 15.26 -23.57 20.08
N VAL A 822 14.46 -22.50 20.20
CA VAL A 822 13.07 -22.56 20.70
C VAL A 822 12.23 -23.51 19.85
N ARG A 823 12.32 -23.41 18.52
CA ARG A 823 11.56 -24.22 17.57
C ARG A 823 11.95 -25.69 17.62
N THR A 824 13.24 -26.02 17.58
CA THR A 824 13.75 -27.40 17.65
C THR A 824 13.38 -28.06 18.98
N ASN A 825 13.49 -27.34 20.10
CA ASN A 825 13.12 -27.88 21.41
C ASN A 825 11.61 -28.14 21.52
N LEU A 826 10.76 -27.19 21.12
CA LEU A 826 9.30 -27.39 21.07
C LEU A 826 8.90 -28.54 20.13
N GLN A 827 9.53 -28.66 18.96
CA GLN A 827 9.28 -29.77 18.02
C GLN A 827 9.62 -31.13 18.63
N TYR A 828 10.79 -31.26 19.27
CA TYR A 828 11.23 -32.49 19.92
C TYR A 828 10.25 -32.95 21.02
N HIS A 829 9.85 -32.03 21.90
CA HIS A 829 8.94 -32.32 23.01
C HIS A 829 7.48 -32.57 22.57
N LEU A 830 7.03 -32.00 21.45
CA LEU A 830 5.66 -32.18 20.94
C LEU A 830 5.49 -33.37 19.96
N SER A 831 6.56 -33.89 19.36
CA SER A 831 6.47 -34.92 18.29
C SER A 831 6.63 -36.37 18.74
N GLN A 832 6.87 -36.63 20.03
CA GLN A 832 7.03 -37.97 20.62
C GLN A 832 7.88 -38.97 19.80
N GLY A 833 9.18 -38.72 19.69
CA GLY A 833 10.16 -39.76 19.32
C GLY A 833 10.92 -39.55 18.01
N THR A 834 10.76 -38.42 17.32
CA THR A 834 11.71 -38.03 16.26
C THR A 834 13.07 -37.72 16.88
N GLN A 835 14.16 -38.26 16.30
CA GLN A 835 15.54 -37.95 16.74
C GLN A 835 15.76 -36.42 16.75
N PRO A 836 16.39 -35.85 17.80
CA PRO A 836 16.63 -34.42 17.87
C PRO A 836 17.58 -33.99 16.75
N HIS A 837 17.19 -32.97 15.97
CA HIS A 837 18.15 -32.29 15.09
C HIS A 837 19.23 -31.66 15.97
N ALA A 838 20.48 -32.13 15.81
CA ALA A 838 21.62 -31.60 16.54
C ALA A 838 21.78 -30.11 16.25
N ILE A 839 21.63 -29.29 17.28
CA ILE A 839 21.87 -27.85 17.24
C ILE A 839 23.39 -27.65 17.22
N ASP A 840 23.88 -26.82 16.31
CA ASP A 840 25.31 -26.51 16.22
C ASP A 840 25.75 -25.50 17.30
N GLN A 841 27.02 -25.57 17.69
CA GLN A 841 27.58 -24.72 18.76
C GLN A 841 27.53 -23.22 18.41
N THR A 842 27.54 -22.85 17.13
CA THR A 842 27.46 -21.45 16.70
C THR A 842 26.05 -20.90 16.92
N THR A 843 25.01 -21.67 16.59
CA THR A 843 23.60 -21.37 16.94
C THR A 843 23.40 -21.26 18.46
N GLU A 844 24.04 -22.10 19.26
CA GLU A 844 24.02 -21.98 20.73
C GLU A 844 24.65 -20.67 21.23
N ASN A 845 25.86 -20.37 20.76
CA ASN A 845 26.64 -19.20 21.18
C ASN A 845 25.97 -17.88 20.77
N LEU A 846 25.37 -17.84 19.58
CA LEU A 846 24.60 -16.69 19.08
C LEU A 846 23.28 -16.51 19.85
N SER A 847 22.57 -17.60 20.17
CA SER A 847 21.37 -17.56 21.01
C SER A 847 21.67 -17.05 22.42
N ALA A 848 22.77 -17.50 23.03
CA ALA A 848 23.24 -17.02 24.32
C ALA A 848 23.65 -15.53 24.26
N SER A 849 24.33 -15.10 23.20
CA SER A 849 24.75 -13.71 23.01
C SER A 849 23.57 -12.75 22.80
N CYS A 850 22.56 -13.15 22.00
CA CYS A 850 21.30 -12.44 21.84
C CYS A 850 20.56 -12.28 23.19
N THR A 851 20.44 -13.38 23.94
CA THR A 851 19.80 -13.38 25.28
C THR A 851 20.57 -12.46 26.26
N LYS A 852 21.90 -12.48 26.22
CA LYS A 852 22.77 -11.62 27.04
C LYS A 852 22.64 -10.15 26.66
N ALA A 853 22.51 -9.83 25.37
CA ALA A 853 22.30 -8.47 24.88
C ALA A 853 20.94 -7.92 25.33
N ALA A 854 19.85 -8.69 25.23
CA ALA A 854 18.54 -8.29 25.74
C ALA A 854 18.55 -8.05 27.26
N LYS A 855 19.17 -8.95 28.03
CA LYS A 855 19.36 -8.77 29.49
C LYS A 855 20.15 -7.49 29.82
N ARG A 856 21.22 -7.19 29.08
CA ARG A 856 21.98 -5.93 29.25
C ARG A 856 21.20 -4.70 28.84
N LEU A 857 20.39 -4.77 27.79
CA LEU A 857 19.58 -3.65 27.32
C LEU A 857 18.50 -3.27 28.35
N LEU A 858 17.82 -4.23 28.97
CA LEU A 858 16.90 -3.94 30.09
C LEU A 858 17.61 -3.27 31.28
N GLN A 859 18.84 -3.68 31.61
CA GLN A 859 19.65 -3.01 32.65
C GLN A 859 20.01 -1.56 32.31
N LEU A 860 20.14 -1.21 31.01
CA LEU A 860 20.30 0.21 30.63
C LEU A 860 19.01 1.00 30.87
N PHE A 861 17.85 0.40 30.58
CA PHE A 861 16.55 1.03 30.87
C PHE A 861 16.31 1.18 32.38
N GLU A 862 16.76 0.25 33.22
CA GLU A 862 16.72 0.38 34.68
C GLU A 862 17.45 1.66 35.13
N LYS A 863 18.66 1.92 34.61
CA LYS A 863 19.41 3.17 34.86
C LYS A 863 18.75 4.43 34.29
N LEU A 864 18.18 4.36 33.08
CA LEU A 864 17.48 5.48 32.45
C LEU A 864 16.24 5.91 33.27
N VAL A 865 15.50 4.94 33.81
CA VAL A 865 14.33 5.19 34.67
C VAL A 865 14.75 5.69 36.05
N GLN A 866 15.76 5.06 36.69
CA GLN A 866 16.27 5.48 38.00
C GLN A 866 16.81 6.91 38.01
N SER A 867 17.39 7.37 36.90
CA SER A 867 17.90 8.74 36.76
C SER A 867 16.85 9.79 36.37
N GLY A 868 15.60 9.39 36.12
CA GLY A 868 14.53 10.30 35.69
C GLY A 868 14.61 10.75 34.23
N ASN A 869 15.58 10.24 33.45
CA ASN A 869 15.83 10.62 32.06
C ASN A 869 14.95 9.88 31.02
N TYR A 870 13.95 9.12 31.46
CA TYR A 870 13.03 8.41 30.58
C TYR A 870 12.08 9.38 29.86
N THR A 871 11.59 9.02 28.67
CA THR A 871 10.71 9.91 27.90
C THR A 871 9.47 9.22 27.35
N ARG A 872 8.36 9.99 27.30
CA ARG A 872 7.04 9.55 26.80
C ARG A 872 6.96 9.46 25.27
N PHE A 873 7.88 10.11 24.57
CA PHE A 873 7.82 10.31 23.11
C PHE A 873 9.16 10.01 22.41
N SER A 874 9.90 8.98 22.83
CA SER A 874 11.03 8.46 22.07
C SER A 874 10.68 7.10 21.44
N PHE A 875 10.67 7.06 20.11
CA PHE A 875 10.52 5.82 19.35
C PHE A 875 11.65 4.83 19.69
N THR A 876 12.88 5.32 19.78
CA THR A 876 14.08 4.52 20.10
C THR A 876 14.00 3.91 21.50
N ASP A 877 13.51 4.66 22.50
CA ASP A 877 13.34 4.18 23.87
C ASP A 877 12.26 3.08 23.91
N PHE A 878 11.08 3.31 23.30
CA PHE A 878 10.00 2.34 23.28
C PHE A 878 10.38 1.04 22.56
N GLN A 879 10.92 1.14 21.34
CA GLN A 879 11.27 -0.02 20.52
C GLN A 879 12.41 -0.82 21.15
N GLY A 880 13.45 -0.17 21.68
CA GLY A 880 14.56 -0.85 22.36
C GLY A 880 14.10 -1.62 23.59
N CYS A 881 13.19 -1.06 24.38
CA CYS A 881 12.61 -1.73 25.54
C CYS A 881 11.69 -2.90 25.13
N SER A 882 10.90 -2.72 24.07
CA SER A 882 10.02 -3.76 23.51
C SER A 882 10.84 -4.97 23.05
N ILE A 883 11.83 -4.76 22.18
CA ILE A 883 12.71 -5.82 21.66
C ILE A 883 13.40 -6.56 22.81
N ALA A 884 13.97 -5.84 23.78
CA ALA A 884 14.65 -6.46 24.91
C ALA A 884 13.69 -7.30 25.80
N THR A 885 12.45 -6.85 25.97
CA THR A 885 11.40 -7.58 26.70
C THR A 885 10.98 -8.84 25.93
N ILE A 886 10.72 -8.72 24.62
CA ILE A 886 10.32 -9.82 23.73
C ILE A 886 11.40 -10.91 23.66
N ILE A 887 12.67 -10.54 23.45
CA ILE A 887 13.77 -11.52 23.42
C ILE A 887 13.95 -12.19 24.79
N THR A 888 13.73 -11.46 25.90
CA THR A 888 13.72 -12.05 27.24
C THR A 888 12.58 -13.06 27.41
N LEU A 889 11.36 -12.73 26.97
CA LEU A 889 10.21 -13.64 26.98
C LEU A 889 10.44 -14.91 26.15
N ILE A 890 11.10 -14.79 24.99
CA ILE A 890 11.39 -15.92 24.09
C ILE A 890 12.49 -16.81 24.64
N ALA A 891 13.57 -16.25 25.18
CA ALA A 891 14.58 -17.01 25.93
C ALA A 891 13.96 -17.73 27.15
N GLY A 892 12.97 -17.08 27.79
CA GLY A 892 12.14 -17.63 28.86
C GLY A 892 11.32 -18.88 28.51
N ILE A 893 11.24 -19.27 27.24
CA ILE A 893 10.64 -20.54 26.82
C ILE A 893 11.63 -21.69 27.08
N LEU A 894 12.93 -21.48 26.80
CA LEU A 894 13.99 -22.46 27.02
C LEU A 894 14.41 -22.53 28.49
N GLU A 895 14.70 -21.37 29.10
CA GLU A 895 15.30 -21.29 30.44
C GLU A 895 14.80 -20.05 31.19
N ARG A 896 14.50 -20.19 32.49
CA ARG A 896 14.14 -19.08 33.38
C ARG A 896 15.03 -19.09 34.61
N ASP A 897 15.94 -18.12 34.67
CA ASP A 897 16.71 -17.83 35.89
C ASP A 897 15.86 -17.09 36.94
N SER A 898 16.35 -17.03 38.18
CA SER A 898 15.68 -16.41 39.34
C SER A 898 15.40 -14.90 39.22
N THR A 899 15.88 -14.24 38.15
CA THR A 899 15.67 -12.82 37.87
C THR A 899 14.89 -12.58 36.56
N TYR A 900 14.32 -13.64 35.97
CA TYR A 900 13.47 -13.58 34.78
C TYR A 900 12.25 -12.68 34.98
N ASP A 901 11.39 -12.99 35.96
CA ASP A 901 10.12 -12.30 36.17
C ASP A 901 10.33 -10.83 36.56
N THR A 902 11.38 -10.51 37.33
CA THR A 902 11.77 -9.14 37.66
C THR A 902 12.03 -8.30 36.42
N ARG A 903 12.81 -8.81 35.45
CA ARG A 903 13.12 -8.12 34.19
C ARG A 903 11.92 -7.99 33.28
N VAL A 904 11.09 -9.03 33.16
CA VAL A 904 9.87 -8.99 32.34
C VAL A 904 8.87 -7.97 32.89
N ASN A 905 8.64 -7.97 34.21
CA ASN A 905 7.78 -6.99 34.87
C ASN A 905 8.33 -5.56 34.78
N PHE A 906 9.65 -5.38 34.90
CA PHE A 906 10.29 -4.08 34.67
C PHE A 906 10.08 -3.58 33.24
N GLY A 907 10.38 -4.40 32.23
CA GLY A 907 10.21 -4.05 30.81
C GLY A 907 8.75 -3.67 30.48
N LEU A 908 7.79 -4.49 30.92
CA LEU A 908 6.37 -4.19 30.75
C LEU A 908 5.92 -2.91 31.50
N SER A 909 6.47 -2.65 32.69
CA SER A 909 6.20 -1.40 33.43
C SER A 909 6.73 -0.17 32.67
N CYS A 910 7.96 -0.24 32.18
CA CYS A 910 8.60 0.82 31.37
C CYS A 910 7.81 1.07 30.07
N LEU A 911 7.40 0.01 29.37
CA LEU A 911 6.56 0.08 28.18
C LEU A 911 5.19 0.73 28.45
N ARG A 912 4.50 0.36 29.55
CA ARG A 912 3.23 0.98 29.97
C ARG A 912 3.39 2.48 30.26
N GLN A 913 4.49 2.88 30.90
CA GLN A 913 4.78 4.29 31.20
C GLN A 913 5.03 5.11 29.92
N MET A 914 5.83 4.59 28.99
CA MET A 914 6.08 5.24 27.69
C MET A 914 4.82 5.27 26.80
N ALA A 915 3.98 4.23 26.87
CA ALA A 915 2.77 4.12 26.04
C ALA A 915 1.59 5.00 26.48
N ASN A 916 1.64 5.54 27.71
CA ASN A 916 0.58 6.39 28.24
C ASN A 916 0.25 7.53 27.25
N GLY A 917 -1.02 7.69 26.86
CA GLY A 917 -1.48 8.70 25.89
C GLY A 917 -0.98 8.55 24.44
N ASN A 918 -0.27 7.46 24.13
CA ASN A 918 0.12 7.12 22.77
C ASN A 918 -0.61 5.84 22.34
N GLN A 919 -1.66 5.99 21.53
CA GLN A 919 -2.50 4.87 21.11
C GLN A 919 -1.72 3.78 20.37
N ALA A 920 -0.69 4.13 19.59
CA ALA A 920 0.13 3.16 18.87
C ALA A 920 1.00 2.35 19.84
N ALA A 921 1.73 3.05 20.71
CA ALA A 921 2.51 2.40 21.76
C ALA A 921 1.62 1.53 22.67
N THR A 922 0.40 1.99 23.01
CA THR A 922 -0.58 1.24 23.82
C THR A 922 -0.99 -0.10 23.17
N VAL A 923 -1.17 -0.13 21.84
CA VAL A 923 -1.40 -1.39 21.10
C VAL A 923 -0.13 -2.27 21.15
N GLY A 924 1.05 -1.67 21.02
CA GLY A 924 2.33 -2.37 21.19
C GLY A 924 2.48 -3.04 22.56
N VAL A 925 2.14 -2.37 23.66
CA VAL A 925 2.20 -2.96 25.01
C VAL A 925 1.29 -4.18 25.11
N LYS A 926 0.03 -4.06 24.66
CA LYS A 926 -0.93 -5.17 24.66
C LYS A 926 -0.45 -6.37 23.84
N PHE A 927 0.33 -6.12 22.78
CA PHE A 927 1.00 -7.19 22.05
C PHE A 927 2.04 -7.91 22.92
N VAL A 928 2.94 -7.18 23.60
CA VAL A 928 3.98 -7.79 24.46
C VAL A 928 3.36 -8.57 25.63
N GLU A 929 2.26 -8.06 26.21
CA GLU A 929 1.47 -8.77 27.24
C GLU A 929 0.82 -10.06 26.70
N THR A 930 0.35 -10.03 25.45
CA THR A 930 -0.16 -11.24 24.76
C THR A 930 0.97 -12.24 24.51
N LEU A 931 2.15 -11.78 24.08
CA LEU A 931 3.32 -12.63 23.85
C LEU A 931 3.85 -13.26 25.15
N GLN A 932 3.77 -12.56 26.28
CA GLN A 932 4.07 -13.12 27.59
C GLN A 932 3.17 -14.34 27.87
N THR A 933 1.86 -14.19 27.66
CA THR A 933 0.88 -15.27 27.85
C THR A 933 1.16 -16.48 26.95
N VAL A 934 1.64 -16.25 25.73
CA VAL A 934 2.09 -17.31 24.80
C VAL A 934 3.38 -17.98 25.28
N SER A 935 4.39 -17.22 25.70
CA SER A 935 5.65 -17.76 26.26
C SER A 935 5.40 -18.59 27.52
N ASP A 936 4.58 -18.10 28.45
CA ASP A 936 4.19 -18.81 29.67
C ASP A 936 3.42 -20.10 29.38
N THR A 937 2.72 -20.17 28.24
CA THR A 937 2.07 -21.41 27.78
C THR A 937 3.07 -22.38 27.17
N ALA A 938 3.97 -21.91 26.30
CA ALA A 938 5.02 -22.74 25.71
C ALA A 938 5.97 -23.32 26.77
N ALA A 939 6.41 -22.51 27.74
CA ALA A 939 7.28 -22.90 28.84
C ALA A 939 6.61 -23.94 29.78
N ARG A 940 5.30 -23.83 30.02
CA ARG A 940 4.53 -24.83 30.79
C ARG A 940 4.44 -26.16 30.04
N ASN A 941 4.12 -26.14 28.74
CA ASN A 941 4.01 -27.35 27.93
C ASN A 941 5.34 -28.14 27.89
N LEU A 942 6.47 -27.44 27.72
CA LEU A 942 7.81 -28.05 27.81
C LEU A 942 8.04 -28.74 29.16
N ARG A 943 7.80 -28.03 30.26
CA ARG A 943 7.98 -28.58 31.63
C ARG A 943 7.08 -29.79 31.92
N GLN A 944 5.82 -29.75 31.48
CA GLN A 944 4.88 -30.87 31.63
C GLN A 944 5.23 -32.08 30.75
N SER A 945 5.87 -31.88 29.60
CA SER A 945 6.36 -32.97 28.75
C SER A 945 7.68 -33.59 29.22
N GLY A 946 8.42 -32.93 30.13
CA GLY A 946 9.67 -33.44 30.69
C GLY A 946 9.51 -34.40 31.86
N THR A 947 8.36 -34.40 32.54
CA THR A 947 8.10 -35.20 33.74
C THR A 947 7.64 -36.63 33.43
N PHE A 948 8.47 -37.42 32.73
CA PHE A 948 8.24 -38.86 32.54
C PHE A 948 9.50 -39.74 32.58
N THR A 949 10.50 -39.34 33.38
CA THR A 949 11.57 -40.23 33.86
C THR A 949 11.73 -40.03 35.37
N ASP A 950 11.25 -41.01 36.16
CA ASP A 950 11.39 -41.03 37.62
C ASP A 950 12.59 -41.91 38.02
N THR A 951 13.56 -41.30 38.70
CA THR A 951 14.43 -41.98 39.65
C THR A 951 14.62 -41.04 40.84
N GLN A 952 13.92 -41.37 41.93
CA GLN A 952 13.91 -40.66 43.20
C GLN A 952 15.31 -40.44 43.79
N GLU A 953 15.53 -39.28 44.42
CA GLU A 953 16.00 -39.29 45.81
C GLU A 953 15.51 -38.04 46.58
N ARG A 954 15.27 -38.26 47.88
CA ARG A 954 14.60 -37.49 48.94
C ARG A 954 14.99 -35.99 49.06
N GLU A 955 14.16 -35.11 49.63
CA GLU A 955 13.52 -35.22 50.97
C GLU A 955 11.98 -35.04 51.07
N GLU A 956 11.47 -35.42 52.25
CA GLU A 956 10.07 -35.67 52.67
C GLU A 956 9.56 -34.60 53.65
N THR A 957 8.40 -34.69 54.35
CA THR A 957 6.94 -34.84 54.05
C THR A 957 6.17 -34.42 55.34
N THR A 958 4.84 -34.28 55.48
CA THR A 958 3.64 -34.15 54.61
C THR A 958 2.55 -33.39 55.40
N ALA A 959 1.55 -32.81 54.72
CA ALA A 959 0.19 -32.67 55.27
C ALA A 959 -0.86 -32.69 54.13
N PRO A 960 -1.89 -33.56 54.16
CA PRO A 960 -2.90 -33.66 53.10
C PRO A 960 -4.15 -32.81 53.37
N SER A 961 -4.96 -32.58 52.33
CA SER A 961 -6.30 -32.00 52.46
C SER A 961 -7.36 -32.85 51.75
N ALA A 962 -8.24 -33.47 52.54
CA ALA A 962 -9.37 -34.27 52.07
C ALA A 962 -10.39 -33.48 51.22
N TYR A 963 -10.24 -32.16 51.13
CA TYR A 963 -11.04 -31.28 50.28
C TYR A 963 -10.94 -31.64 48.79
N LYS A 964 -9.78 -32.11 48.32
CA LYS A 964 -9.59 -32.45 46.89
C LYS A 964 -10.35 -33.72 46.50
N ASP A 965 -10.24 -34.76 47.32
CA ASP A 965 -10.94 -36.03 47.11
C ASP A 965 -12.47 -35.86 47.18
N TRP A 966 -12.94 -34.98 48.09
CA TRP A 966 -14.34 -34.57 48.17
C TRP A 966 -14.81 -33.81 46.91
N ALA A 967 -14.02 -32.86 46.41
CA ALA A 967 -14.37 -32.06 45.23
C ALA A 967 -14.43 -32.92 43.95
N GLU A 968 -13.51 -33.86 43.79
CA GLU A 968 -13.49 -34.79 42.65
C GLU A 968 -14.63 -35.83 42.73
N TRP A 969 -15.02 -36.25 43.94
CA TRP A 969 -16.24 -37.06 44.15
C TRP A 969 -17.53 -36.28 43.82
N PHE A 970 -17.65 -35.04 44.28
CA PHE A 970 -18.84 -34.21 44.05
C PHE A 970 -19.03 -33.88 42.56
N ALA A 971 -17.95 -33.55 41.85
CA ALA A 971 -17.97 -33.29 40.40
C ALA A 971 -18.31 -34.53 39.55
N ALA A 972 -18.22 -35.74 40.12
CA ALA A 972 -18.54 -37.00 39.44
C ALA A 972 -20.01 -37.45 39.60
N GLN A 973 -20.82 -36.78 40.43
CA GLN A 973 -22.19 -37.21 40.73
C GLN A 973 -23.19 -36.92 39.59
N GLU A 974 -23.25 -35.70 39.04
CA GLU A 974 -24.39 -35.28 38.21
C GLU A 974 -24.01 -34.68 36.84
N ARG A 975 -24.35 -35.43 35.78
CA ARG A 975 -24.54 -34.97 34.40
C ARG A 975 -25.86 -35.55 33.86
N PRO A 976 -26.47 -34.93 32.83
CA PRO A 976 -27.92 -34.73 32.83
C PRO A 976 -28.76 -35.82 32.16
N LEU A 977 -30.03 -35.94 32.59
CA LEU A 977 -31.09 -36.66 31.88
C LEU A 977 -32.47 -35.97 31.98
N ASP A 978 -33.04 -35.72 30.81
CA ASP A 978 -34.47 -35.88 30.43
C ASP A 978 -35.60 -35.00 31.02
N HIS A 979 -36.80 -35.17 30.42
CA HIS A 979 -38.01 -34.34 30.54
C HIS A 979 -38.85 -34.53 31.84
N GLY A 980 -39.52 -33.46 32.31
CA GLY A 980 -40.61 -33.51 33.31
C GLY A 980 -41.16 -32.13 33.73
N ASP A 981 -42.44 -32.06 34.14
CA ASP A 981 -43.19 -30.81 34.45
C ASP A 981 -43.43 -30.55 35.97
N SER A 982 -43.79 -29.30 36.32
CA SER A 982 -44.61 -28.82 37.49
C SER A 982 -44.06 -28.68 38.95
N VAL A 983 -43.63 -27.46 39.35
CA VAL A 983 -44.33 -26.42 40.21
C VAL A 983 -45.12 -26.86 41.50
N PRO A 984 -45.12 -26.19 42.71
CA PRO A 984 -44.17 -25.27 43.44
C PRO A 984 -44.15 -25.31 45.05
N GLY A 985 -43.32 -24.50 45.78
CA GLY A 985 -43.61 -23.97 47.17
C GLY A 985 -42.52 -23.77 48.30
N ALA A 986 -42.59 -22.64 49.08
CA ALA A 986 -42.21 -22.31 50.51
C ALA A 986 -40.72 -22.33 51.09
N GLU A 987 -40.35 -22.00 52.37
CA GLU A 987 -40.32 -20.79 53.31
C GLU A 987 -39.55 -21.15 54.67
N THR A 988 -39.05 -20.38 55.71
CA THR A 988 -38.74 -18.96 56.14
C THR A 988 -37.97 -18.82 57.53
N SER A 989 -37.20 -17.72 57.81
CA SER A 989 -36.75 -17.13 59.15
C SER A 989 -35.64 -17.84 60.02
N SER A 990 -35.07 -17.39 61.19
CA SER A 990 -34.55 -16.12 61.86
C SER A 990 -33.90 -16.46 63.27
N GLY A 991 -33.15 -15.69 64.12
CA GLY A 991 -32.42 -14.37 64.16
C GLY A 991 -31.87 -13.93 65.58
N ASN A 992 -30.83 -13.05 65.67
CA ASN A 992 -30.28 -12.18 66.81
C ASN A 992 -29.50 -12.79 68.06
N VAL A 993 -28.32 -12.36 68.61
CA VAL A 993 -27.52 -11.08 68.89
C VAL A 993 -27.78 -10.46 70.30
N PRO A 994 -26.85 -9.88 71.17
CA PRO A 994 -25.41 -9.39 71.13
C PRO A 994 -24.43 -10.07 72.18
N ALA A 995 -23.39 -9.58 72.92
CA ALA A 995 -22.60 -8.34 73.30
C ALA A 995 -21.17 -8.74 73.91
N GLU A 996 -20.23 -8.03 74.63
CA GLU A 996 -19.90 -6.66 75.15
C GLU A 996 -18.40 -6.53 75.72
N GLY A 997 -17.92 -5.38 76.29
CA GLY A 997 -16.72 -5.19 77.20
C GLY A 997 -15.40 -4.45 76.72
N THR A 998 -14.78 -3.51 77.49
CA THR A 998 -13.55 -2.68 77.10
C THR A 998 -12.63 -2.17 78.28
N PRO A 999 -11.38 -1.62 78.08
CA PRO A 999 -11.15 -0.16 77.83
C PRO A 999 -9.83 0.37 77.14
N SER A 1000 -9.95 1.57 76.53
CA SER A 1000 -8.99 2.72 76.36
C SER A 1000 -7.51 2.63 75.87
N LEU A 1001 -7.23 3.27 74.72
CA LEU A 1001 -6.51 4.58 74.62
C LEU A 1001 -6.73 5.24 73.23
N TRP A 1002 -6.35 6.51 73.04
CA TRP A 1002 -6.81 7.41 71.95
C TRP A 1002 -5.64 8.09 71.20
N PRO A 1003 -5.86 8.72 70.02
CA PRO A 1003 -6.99 8.64 69.07
C PRO A 1003 -6.47 8.01 67.73
N VAL A 1004 -7.00 8.13 66.50
CA VAL A 1004 -8.01 9.02 65.86
C VAL A 1004 -9.06 8.19 65.10
N SER A 1005 -9.47 8.57 63.89
CA SER A 1005 -10.89 8.51 63.49
C SER A 1005 -11.08 8.71 61.97
N ILE A 1006 -12.15 8.23 61.31
CA ILE A 1006 -13.27 7.34 61.69
C ILE A 1006 -13.84 6.67 60.41
N THR A 1007 -14.64 5.60 60.52
CA THR A 1007 -15.38 4.94 59.42
C THR A 1007 -16.65 5.77 59.03
N LEU A 1008 -17.70 5.38 58.29
CA LEU A 1008 -18.40 4.11 58.04
C LEU A 1008 -19.53 4.38 57.00
N GLY A 1009 -20.17 3.33 56.45
CA GLY A 1009 -21.63 3.27 56.37
C GLY A 1009 -22.41 4.01 55.26
N GLU A 1010 -22.87 3.24 54.27
CA GLU A 1010 -24.23 3.13 53.71
C GLU A 1010 -25.12 4.35 53.33
N THR A 1011 -26.08 4.04 52.45
CA THR A 1011 -27.07 4.93 51.80
C THR A 1011 -28.29 5.25 52.66
N TRP A 1012 -29.03 6.32 52.33
CA TRP A 1012 -30.49 6.40 52.53
C TRP A 1012 -31.16 7.24 51.43
N ASP A 1013 -32.40 6.90 51.08
CA ASP A 1013 -33.28 7.64 50.17
C ASP A 1013 -34.04 8.76 50.89
N GLY A 1014 -34.56 9.74 50.14
CA GLY A 1014 -35.56 10.70 50.65
C GLY A 1014 -35.44 12.12 50.09
N GLY A 1015 -36.22 12.44 49.05
CA GLY A 1015 -36.36 13.82 48.56
C GLY A 1015 -37.57 14.54 49.16
N ILE A 1016 -37.66 15.86 48.95
CA ILE A 1016 -38.91 16.65 49.02
C ILE A 1016 -38.77 17.95 48.21
N GLN A 1017 -39.90 18.52 47.78
CA GLN A 1017 -39.97 19.63 46.82
C GLN A 1017 -39.72 21.01 47.45
N SER A 1018 -39.10 21.91 46.69
CA SER A 1018 -39.59 23.30 46.44
C SER A 1018 -38.63 24.06 45.51
N ALA A 1019 -38.97 25.20 44.91
CA ALA A 1019 -40.15 25.59 44.11
C ALA A 1019 -39.99 27.07 43.71
N VAL A 1020 -40.18 27.41 42.42
CA VAL A 1020 -40.49 28.80 41.94
C VAL A 1020 -39.30 29.80 42.09
N GLU A 1021 -39.05 30.85 41.27
CA GLU A 1021 -39.86 31.60 40.29
C GLU A 1021 -39.08 31.95 38.97
N ALA A 1022 -39.63 32.84 38.15
CA ALA A 1022 -39.21 33.15 36.77
C ALA A 1022 -38.10 34.23 36.65
N SER A 1023 -37.45 34.45 35.49
CA SER A 1023 -38.04 35.23 34.38
C SER A 1023 -37.22 35.22 33.06
N SER A 1024 -37.86 35.78 32.02
CA SER A 1024 -37.46 36.08 30.62
C SER A 1024 -35.98 36.46 30.34
N ALA A 1025 -35.44 36.34 29.11
CA ALA A 1025 -36.12 36.39 27.80
C ALA A 1025 -35.42 35.64 26.63
N GLU A 1026 -36.25 35.20 25.67
CA GLU A 1026 -36.09 35.03 24.21
C GLU A 1026 -34.88 34.33 23.52
N ARG A 1027 -35.20 33.81 22.33
CA ARG A 1027 -34.50 32.82 21.48
C ARG A 1027 -33.49 33.48 20.49
N PRO A 1028 -32.59 32.74 19.79
CA PRO A 1028 -32.78 31.36 19.28
C PRO A 1028 -31.64 30.35 19.51
N SER A 1029 -32.04 29.06 19.49
CA SER A 1029 -31.20 27.90 19.75
C SER A 1029 -30.89 27.09 18.48
N ILE A 1030 -29.61 26.89 18.17
CA ILE A 1030 -29.14 25.75 17.36
C ILE A 1030 -28.53 24.76 18.33
N LEU A 1031 -29.22 23.65 18.60
CA LEU A 1031 -28.79 22.63 19.55
C LEU A 1031 -27.98 21.54 18.85
N LEU A 1032 -26.66 21.67 18.92
CA LEU A 1032 -25.78 20.50 19.06
C LEU A 1032 -25.64 20.20 20.56
N SER A 1033 -26.09 19.03 20.99
CA SER A 1033 -25.89 18.54 22.35
C SER A 1033 -25.48 17.08 22.33
N ASN A 1034 -24.27 16.81 22.83
CA ASN A 1034 -23.82 15.44 23.08
C ASN A 1034 -24.71 14.79 24.14
N ALA A 1035 -25.09 13.53 23.92
CA ALA A 1035 -25.54 12.62 24.97
C ALA A 1035 -24.79 11.30 24.77
N ALA A 1036 -23.81 11.02 25.64
CA ALA A 1036 -23.06 9.78 25.59
C ALA A 1036 -23.80 8.68 26.36
N SER A 1037 -24.18 7.60 25.68
CA SER A 1037 -24.52 6.33 26.33
C SER A 1037 -23.28 5.44 26.35
N ARG A 1038 -22.68 5.25 27.53
CA ARG A 1038 -21.73 4.15 27.74
C ARG A 1038 -22.50 2.83 27.61
N SER A 1039 -22.00 1.93 26.77
CA SER A 1039 -22.38 0.51 26.72
C SER A 1039 -21.11 -0.30 26.47
N ASP A 1040 -20.92 -1.39 27.20
CA ASP A 1040 -19.60 -1.98 27.40
C ASP A 1040 -18.94 -2.53 26.13
N LEU A 1041 -17.73 -2.04 25.86
CA LEU A 1041 -16.86 -2.57 24.82
C LEU A 1041 -16.16 -3.83 25.34
N ALA A 1042 -16.84 -4.98 25.21
CA ALA A 1042 -16.21 -6.28 25.27
C ALA A 1042 -15.10 -6.36 24.20
N GLY A 1043 -13.84 -6.49 24.64
CA GLY A 1043 -12.70 -6.39 23.73
C GLY A 1043 -12.45 -7.65 22.92
N ASN A 1044 -12.23 -7.50 21.60
CA ASN A 1044 -11.20 -8.23 20.84
C ASN A 1044 -11.01 -7.74 19.39
N ASP A 1045 -12.03 -7.18 18.73
CA ASP A 1045 -12.01 -6.99 17.26
C ASP A 1045 -11.07 -5.90 16.70
N HIS A 1046 -10.49 -5.03 17.53
CA HIS A 1046 -9.72 -3.85 17.07
C HIS A 1046 -8.40 -4.16 16.33
N LEU A 1047 -7.90 -5.40 16.34
CA LEU A 1047 -6.71 -5.80 15.56
C LEU A 1047 -7.04 -6.18 14.11
N SER A 1048 -8.31 -6.40 13.77
CA SER A 1048 -8.74 -6.93 12.47
C SER A 1048 -8.81 -5.89 11.33
N THR A 1049 -8.76 -4.60 11.66
CA THR A 1049 -9.02 -3.47 10.73
C THR A 1049 -7.79 -2.63 10.38
N LEU A 1050 -6.59 -3.12 10.72
CA LEU A 1050 -5.32 -2.44 10.43
C LEU A 1050 -4.93 -2.59 8.95
N TYR A 1051 -4.47 -1.51 8.30
CA TYR A 1051 -3.92 -1.60 6.94
C TYR A 1051 -2.58 -2.36 6.96
N HIS A 1052 -2.11 -2.85 5.82
CA HIS A 1052 -0.86 -3.62 5.76
C HIS A 1052 0.36 -2.80 6.24
N ASP A 1053 0.40 -1.50 5.94
CA ASP A 1053 1.40 -0.57 6.49
C ASP A 1053 1.30 -0.43 8.01
N ASP A 1054 0.09 -0.42 8.58
CA ASP A 1054 -0.11 -0.36 10.03
C ASP A 1054 0.34 -1.67 10.69
N GLN A 1055 -0.01 -2.83 10.12
CA GLN A 1055 0.42 -4.13 10.64
C GLN A 1055 1.95 -4.25 10.61
N ASN A 1056 2.59 -3.92 9.49
CA ASN A 1056 4.05 -3.89 9.38
C ASN A 1056 4.67 -2.87 10.36
N PHE A 1057 3.99 -1.73 10.61
CA PHE A 1057 4.42 -0.76 11.62
C PHE A 1057 4.27 -1.29 13.05
N PHE A 1058 3.16 -1.91 13.47
CA PHE A 1058 3.03 -2.47 14.80
C PHE A 1058 4.01 -3.61 15.06
N MET A 1059 4.26 -4.43 14.03
CA MET A 1059 5.26 -5.49 14.07
C MET A 1059 6.66 -4.90 14.22
N GLY A 1060 7.07 -3.90 13.43
CA GLY A 1060 8.39 -3.25 13.57
C GLY A 1060 8.55 -2.34 14.80
N LEU A 1061 7.50 -1.66 15.25
CA LEU A 1061 7.47 -0.87 16.49
C LEU A 1061 7.71 -1.76 17.72
N THR A 1062 7.26 -3.01 17.68
CA THR A 1062 7.49 -3.98 18.74
C THR A 1062 8.74 -4.83 18.52
N GLY A 1063 9.16 -5.07 17.28
CA GLY A 1063 10.30 -5.92 16.89
C GLY A 1063 9.93 -7.38 16.59
N LEU A 1064 8.80 -7.57 15.91
CA LEU A 1064 8.16 -8.87 15.61
C LEU A 1064 8.00 -9.17 14.12
N ASP A 1065 8.13 -8.18 13.26
CA ASP A 1065 8.46 -8.35 11.83
C ASP A 1065 9.81 -9.09 11.65
N GLU A 1066 10.65 -9.00 12.68
CA GLU A 1066 11.86 -9.75 12.90
C GLU A 1066 11.65 -11.21 13.35
N LEU A 1067 10.44 -11.63 13.74
CA LEU A 1067 10.12 -12.97 14.26
C LEU A 1067 9.26 -13.79 13.30
N ASP A 1068 9.78 -14.10 12.11
CA ASP A 1068 9.06 -14.96 11.16
C ASP A 1068 8.93 -16.40 11.71
N PHE A 1069 7.69 -16.77 12.00
CA PHE A 1069 7.25 -18.14 12.26
C PHE A 1069 6.56 -18.68 11.01
N PRO A 1070 7.32 -19.09 9.97
CA PRO A 1070 6.72 -19.71 8.80
C PRO A 1070 5.91 -20.93 9.26
N ALA A 1071 4.64 -20.96 8.85
CA ALA A 1071 3.72 -22.02 9.26
C ALA A 1071 4.30 -23.39 8.91
N PHE A 1072 4.17 -24.34 9.83
CA PHE A 1072 4.61 -25.72 9.60
C PHE A 1072 4.02 -26.26 8.29
N PRO A 1073 4.81 -26.88 7.41
CA PRO A 1073 4.26 -27.76 6.39
C PRO A 1073 3.58 -28.93 7.09
N SER A 1074 2.26 -29.02 6.93
CA SER A 1074 1.37 -30.07 7.45
C SER A 1074 1.46 -31.36 6.64
#